data_AF-A0A5Q0NWP5-F1
#
_entry.id   AF-A0A5Q0NWP5-F1
#
_cell.length_a   1.000
_cell.length_b   1.000
_cell.length_c   1.000
_cell.angle_alpha   90.00
_cell.angle_beta   90.00
_cell.angle_gamma   90.00
#
_symmetry.space_group_name_H-M   'P 1'
#
loop_
_entity.id
_entity.type
_entity.pdbx_description
1 polymer ?
#
loop_
_entity_poly.entity_id
_entity_poly.type
_entity_poly.pdbx_seq_one_letter_code
_entity_poly.pdbx_strand_id
1 'polypeptide(L)'
;MKKQTRARTSLAAAAVIGASVLAAGALGVPAQAAPGSAPAPAGGAYLAPYWTEADLTGDRQVTREDVDLLVAALGAEAGDAGWDAVAKGDLDADGVVELSDVADLAQRMMYDDGAFELVEATALDMQAAMNAGVTTSVEITRAYLARIAAYDTRETDPSAPGRALNSIIATNEAALEAAAASDAARAANGGPRSMLDGLPILLKDNYDTHDMATTAGCSCWEDNLTEDDAFMVKGLREAGAVLLGKASLDEFAYGFASEFSAGQPVGSSTLVASPYALSRSAGGSSGGTGASIAANLGAIGFGTDTGGSIRVPSSYNQLVGVRPTVGLASRDGIVPLALSQDTGGPMARSVSDAAIALDAVVGIDPADPVTATQAGKVPESYTAGLDPEALAGKRLGYLASMVPTNAAAKRLFTQAVADLEAQGAVVEEIRIDGIAPVLSEGSGSTNEFKHDLADYIERHLSDDVTIRTLDDIIASGRFVPSRRSTFVQRNAVTPEQYDAWMKSHTEVLDNGGTLVTGALDAEDLDALIYPSGTPYGTHSTNMRLSPNTGLPAVTVPMGQAVEADGSITGAGVNLELLGRDFSEGELLAMAYAYEQATQHRVAPELYGPLEDKAPAKPVTASAEPGWTVTTSTDEVAVGETVTVTVTADAASDLYAYDLALDFDPEVLAYVEGSASTDNTGATYAEVDEDTLHVVHTELGGSPASEGTVVLAQASFTAVGAGSTEVLASAVEQVSTDLAESRATDLGSADLAVEGAAPVATTDPAVTGTPTVGKRLTAAPGAWDVAGVRFSYQWLRAGTPIPGATARSYRVRPADAGRRLAVRVAATHADHAAGTATSPRTVKVAAARTEVAVTAPRQVGPGTRPVVRVRVTADGTGKAVVPTGTVRVTYGGKVVAKALPVKAGRATLRLPSKRPGTRVVRVVLTPDQGFTRARGTATVTVRR
;
A
#
# COMPACT_ATOMS: atom_id res chain seq x y z
N MET A 1 58.23 32.01 -10.78
CA MET A 1 59.14 33.17 -11.01
C MET A 1 58.31 34.42 -11.31
N LYS A 2 58.79 35.63 -10.95
CA LYS A 2 58.31 36.98 -11.36
C LYS A 2 56.77 37.20 -11.33
N LYS A 3 56.22 37.90 -10.32
CA LYS A 3 56.16 39.38 -10.14
C LYS A 3 55.20 40.13 -11.11
N GLN A 4 54.30 40.89 -10.47
CA GLN A 4 53.83 42.25 -10.88
C GLN A 4 52.81 42.32 -12.05
N THR A 5 51.87 43.29 -12.13
CA THR A 5 51.65 44.51 -11.31
C THR A 5 50.21 45.07 -11.43
N ARG A 6 49.67 45.61 -10.32
CA ARG A 6 48.86 46.87 -10.18
C ARG A 6 47.53 47.07 -10.97
N ALA A 7 46.56 47.89 -10.53
CA ALA A 7 46.23 48.43 -9.19
C ALA A 7 44.98 49.36 -9.20
N ARG A 8 44.36 49.52 -8.00
CA ARG A 8 43.64 50.73 -7.51
C ARG A 8 42.26 51.03 -8.13
N THR A 9 41.34 51.76 -7.46
CA THR A 9 41.51 52.68 -6.30
C THR A 9 40.28 52.76 -5.37
N SER A 10 40.50 52.89 -4.04
CA SER A 10 39.75 53.73 -3.03
C SER A 10 38.22 53.57 -2.83
N LEU A 11 37.59 53.76 -1.64
CA LEU A 11 37.87 53.95 -0.18
C LEU A 11 36.46 53.89 0.53
N ALA A 12 36.15 54.01 1.84
CA ALA A 12 36.78 54.08 3.17
C ALA A 12 35.64 53.90 4.23
N ALA A 13 35.82 53.71 5.55
CA ALA A 13 36.87 53.08 6.37
C ALA A 13 36.45 53.06 7.87
N ALA A 14 36.96 52.09 8.64
CA ALA A 14 37.02 52.04 10.14
C ALA A 14 35.68 51.94 10.91
N ALA A 15 35.62 51.46 12.17
CA ALA A 15 36.63 50.93 13.13
C ALA A 15 36.06 49.67 13.85
N VAL A 16 36.81 48.60 14.17
CA VAL A 16 37.77 48.40 15.29
C VAL A 16 37.11 48.67 16.66
N ILE A 17 36.95 47.68 17.56
CA ILE A 17 37.88 47.03 18.55
C ILE A 17 37.28 45.60 18.83
N GLY A 18 37.93 44.47 19.20
CA GLY A 18 39.14 44.13 19.98
C GLY A 18 38.74 43.63 21.41
N ALA A 19 39.37 42.65 22.09
CA ALA A 19 40.34 41.64 21.69
C ALA A 19 40.43 40.49 22.75
N SER A 20 40.68 39.26 22.28
CA SER A 20 41.63 38.26 22.82
C SER A 20 41.70 37.85 24.33
N VAL A 21 41.54 36.52 24.54
CA VAL A 21 42.49 35.60 25.25
C VAL A 21 42.60 35.65 26.79
N LEU A 22 42.19 34.56 27.45
CA LEU A 22 43.12 33.61 28.13
C LEU A 22 42.41 32.32 28.60
N ALA A 23 43.14 31.21 28.61
CA ALA A 23 42.73 29.93 29.20
C ALA A 23 43.55 29.62 30.46
N ALA A 24 42.95 28.96 31.44
CA ALA A 24 43.63 28.42 32.62
C ALA A 24 43.12 26.99 32.87
N GLY A 25 44.04 26.03 32.99
CA GLY A 25 43.71 24.62 33.23
C GLY A 25 44.00 24.19 34.66
N ALA A 26 43.26 23.18 35.13
CA ALA A 26 43.54 22.46 36.37
C ALA A 26 43.55 20.95 36.10
N LEU A 27 44.36 20.22 36.87
CA LEU A 27 44.55 18.77 36.73
C LEU A 27 43.36 17.99 37.31
N GLY A 28 42.97 16.89 36.66
CA GLY A 28 41.77 16.12 37.01
C GLY A 28 41.97 15.04 38.08
N VAL A 29 40.84 14.47 38.49
CA VAL A 29 40.71 13.23 39.27
C VAL A 29 39.68 12.35 38.55
N PRO A 30 39.91 11.04 38.34
CA PRO A 30 38.91 10.19 37.71
C PRO A 30 37.74 9.94 38.67
N ALA A 31 36.58 10.55 38.39
CA ALA A 31 35.33 10.18 39.05
C ALA A 31 34.97 8.74 38.65
N GLN A 32 34.65 7.90 39.64
CA GLN A 32 34.39 6.49 39.43
C GLN A 32 32.92 6.30 39.03
N ALA A 33 32.67 5.90 37.79
CA ALA A 33 31.32 5.82 37.23
C ALA A 33 30.40 4.87 38.04
N ALA A 34 29.18 5.32 38.32
CA ALA A 34 28.14 4.47 38.88
C ALA A 34 27.54 3.55 37.78
N PRO A 35 27.24 2.28 38.08
CA PRO A 35 26.60 1.38 37.12
C PRO A 35 25.08 1.62 37.13
N GLY A 36 24.52 2.29 36.11
CA GLY A 36 23.10 2.66 36.19
C GLY A 36 22.42 3.32 35.00
N SER A 37 22.95 3.28 33.78
CA SER A 37 22.16 3.58 32.57
C SER A 37 22.64 2.75 31.39
N ALA A 38 21.70 2.34 30.53
CA ALA A 38 22.04 1.90 29.17
C ALA A 38 22.34 3.16 28.33
N PRO A 39 23.30 3.12 27.39
CA PRO A 39 23.43 4.18 26.42
C PRO A 39 22.15 4.24 25.58
N ALA A 40 21.63 5.45 25.34
CA ALA A 40 20.59 5.66 24.34
C ALA A 40 21.10 5.19 22.96
N PRO A 41 20.22 4.65 22.09
CA PRO A 41 20.62 4.22 20.75
C PRO A 41 21.16 5.42 19.95
N ALA A 42 22.36 5.29 19.40
CA ALA A 42 23.00 6.35 18.62
C ALA A 42 22.47 6.32 17.18
N GLY A 43 21.32 6.95 16.93
CA GLY A 43 20.70 6.98 15.59
C GLY A 43 19.94 8.27 15.28
N GLY A 44 20.38 8.98 14.24
CA GLY A 44 19.54 9.91 13.46
C GLY A 44 19.00 11.16 14.17
N ALA A 45 19.82 12.21 14.29
CA ALA A 45 19.34 13.56 14.60
C ALA A 45 18.68 14.23 13.36
N TYR A 46 17.55 13.67 12.91
CA TYR A 46 16.86 14.03 11.65
C TYR A 46 15.36 14.29 11.77
N LEU A 47 14.74 13.96 12.91
CA LEU A 47 13.34 14.27 13.18
C LEU A 47 13.24 15.37 14.24
N ALA A 48 12.19 16.19 14.16
CA ALA A 48 11.67 16.87 15.34
C ALA A 48 11.40 15.79 16.42
N PRO A 49 11.87 15.94 17.67
CA PRO A 49 11.64 14.91 18.66
C PRO A 49 10.17 14.90 19.10
N TYR A 50 9.75 13.85 19.80
CA TYR A 50 8.34 13.55 20.01
C TYR A 50 7.82 14.18 21.31
N TRP A 51 6.98 15.21 21.23
CA TRP A 51 6.74 16.13 22.37
C TRP A 51 5.33 16.22 22.94
N THR A 52 4.45 15.23 22.72
CA THR A 52 3.19 15.12 23.49
C THR A 52 3.42 15.01 25.02
N GLU A 53 4.65 14.68 25.45
CA GLU A 53 5.07 14.71 26.86
C GLU A 53 5.29 16.13 27.40
N ALA A 54 5.72 17.08 26.55
CA ALA A 54 6.03 18.47 26.91
C ALA A 54 4.95 19.49 26.46
N ASP A 55 3.98 19.03 25.65
CA ASP A 55 2.69 19.66 25.34
C ASP A 55 1.98 20.21 26.60
N LEU A 56 1.88 21.53 26.75
CA LEU A 56 1.22 22.21 27.86
C LEU A 56 -0.24 22.59 27.52
N THR A 57 -0.59 22.71 26.23
CA THR A 57 -1.92 23.12 25.77
C THR A 57 -2.94 21.98 25.69
N GLY A 58 -2.48 20.75 25.44
CA GLY A 58 -3.27 19.57 25.16
C GLY A 58 -3.56 19.34 23.66
N ASP A 59 -2.99 20.14 22.76
CA ASP A 59 -3.22 20.03 21.31
C ASP A 59 -2.43 18.87 20.64
N ARG A 60 -1.57 18.19 21.40
CA ARG A 60 -0.66 17.10 21.02
C ARG A 60 0.57 17.53 20.21
N GLN A 61 0.89 18.81 20.19
CA GLN A 61 2.10 19.38 19.59
C GLN A 61 2.97 20.00 20.70
N VAL A 62 4.08 20.64 20.33
CA VAL A 62 4.65 21.72 21.14
C VAL A 62 4.75 22.90 20.20
N THR A 63 3.84 23.84 20.36
CA THR A 63 3.75 25.05 19.55
C THR A 63 4.48 26.19 20.23
N ARG A 64 4.31 27.40 19.70
CA ARG A 64 4.75 28.61 20.37
C ARG A 64 3.98 28.87 21.67
N GLU A 65 2.75 28.42 21.79
CA GLU A 65 1.89 28.70 22.94
C GLU A 65 2.41 27.95 24.19
N ASP A 66 2.90 26.73 24.01
CA ASP A 66 3.62 25.96 25.04
C ASP A 66 4.91 26.65 25.50
N VAL A 67 5.67 27.24 24.57
CA VAL A 67 6.88 28.00 24.89
C VAL A 67 6.53 29.28 25.65
N ASP A 68 5.53 30.04 25.20
CA ASP A 68 5.11 31.28 25.85
C ASP A 68 4.44 30.98 27.23
N LEU A 69 3.80 29.82 27.42
CA LEU A 69 3.35 29.29 28.73
C LEU A 69 4.53 28.97 29.66
N LEU A 70 5.55 28.26 29.21
CA LEU A 70 6.70 27.91 30.05
C LEU A 70 7.57 29.14 30.38
N VAL A 71 7.69 30.10 29.45
CA VAL A 71 8.31 31.42 29.69
C VAL A 71 7.60 32.15 30.84
N ALA A 72 6.27 32.06 30.92
CA ALA A 72 5.50 32.68 32.00
C ALA A 72 5.72 32.02 33.38
N ALA A 73 6.20 30.76 33.42
CA ALA A 73 6.46 29.99 34.63
C ALA A 73 7.91 30.04 35.15
N LEU A 74 8.81 30.80 34.50
CA LEU A 74 10.22 30.91 34.89
C LEU A 74 10.42 31.24 36.38
N GLY A 75 11.01 30.29 37.11
CA GLY A 75 11.26 30.37 38.55
C GLY A 75 10.16 29.83 39.46
N ALA A 76 9.18 29.08 38.93
CA ALA A 76 8.29 28.26 39.74
C ALA A 76 9.03 27.02 40.30
N GLU A 77 8.69 26.59 41.52
CA GLU A 77 9.26 25.39 42.17
C GLU A 77 8.22 24.26 42.36
N ALA A 78 8.68 23.01 42.43
CA ALA A 78 7.86 21.82 42.59
C ALA A 78 7.07 21.79 43.91
N GLY A 79 5.82 22.27 43.83
CA GLY A 79 4.93 22.46 44.97
C GLY A 79 4.21 23.81 44.97
N ASP A 80 4.57 24.72 44.06
CA ASP A 80 3.85 25.98 43.84
C ASP A 80 2.46 25.78 43.24
N ALA A 81 1.55 26.72 43.51
CA ALA A 81 0.21 26.71 42.97
C ALA A 81 0.22 27.02 41.47
N GLY A 82 -0.08 26.01 40.65
CA GLY A 82 0.03 26.05 39.19
C GLY A 82 1.10 25.14 38.61
N TRP A 83 1.98 24.55 39.46
CA TRP A 83 3.04 23.64 39.02
C TRP A 83 2.52 22.52 38.10
N ASP A 84 1.41 21.87 38.45
CA ASP A 84 0.85 20.75 37.66
C ASP A 84 0.53 21.09 36.19
N ALA A 85 0.34 22.36 35.83
CA ALA A 85 0.10 22.80 34.46
C ALA A 85 1.40 22.99 33.63
N VAL A 86 2.54 23.13 34.30
CA VAL A 86 3.86 23.41 33.67
C VAL A 86 4.92 22.37 34.03
N ALA A 87 4.62 21.41 34.91
CA ALA A 87 5.49 20.32 35.33
C ALA A 87 5.95 19.39 34.20
N LYS A 88 5.23 19.38 33.07
CA LYS A 88 5.65 18.75 31.81
C LYS A 88 6.83 19.47 31.12
N GLY A 89 6.97 20.76 31.41
CA GLY A 89 8.03 21.64 30.93
C GLY A 89 9.15 21.89 31.94
N ASP A 90 9.18 21.15 33.05
CA ASP A 90 10.43 20.88 33.80
C ASP A 90 11.12 19.72 33.06
N LEU A 91 12.18 20.03 32.31
CA LEU A 91 12.72 19.16 31.27
C LEU A 91 14.03 18.46 31.66
N ASP A 92 14.68 18.87 32.76
CA ASP A 92 15.72 18.09 33.43
C ASP A 92 15.27 17.40 34.74
N ALA A 93 14.06 17.72 35.22
CA ALA A 93 13.37 17.14 36.37
C ALA A 93 14.05 17.42 37.73
N ASP A 94 14.72 18.58 37.88
CA ASP A 94 15.24 19.03 39.19
C ASP A 94 14.15 19.60 40.11
N GLY A 95 12.99 19.98 39.56
CA GLY A 95 11.86 20.56 40.28
C GLY A 95 11.76 22.09 40.22
N VAL A 96 12.41 22.74 39.25
CA VAL A 96 12.31 24.19 38.99
C VAL A 96 12.18 24.45 37.49
N VAL A 97 11.33 25.39 37.07
CA VAL A 97 11.33 25.85 35.66
C VAL A 97 12.43 26.90 35.48
N GLU A 98 13.59 26.53 34.93
CA GLU A 98 14.69 27.44 34.62
C GLU A 98 14.66 27.95 33.16
N LEU A 99 15.54 28.90 32.85
CA LEU A 99 15.78 29.34 31.46
C LEU A 99 16.41 28.22 30.60
N SER A 100 16.94 27.18 31.25
CA SER A 100 17.33 25.90 30.66
C SER A 100 16.15 25.25 29.94
N ASP A 101 15.06 25.04 30.67
CA ASP A 101 13.87 24.31 30.22
C ASP A 101 13.08 25.11 29.19
N VAL A 102 12.99 26.43 29.36
CA VAL A 102 12.45 27.32 28.33
C VAL A 102 13.27 27.26 27.03
N ALA A 103 14.61 27.25 27.12
CA ALA A 103 15.45 27.14 25.94
C ALA A 103 15.36 25.75 25.29
N ASP A 104 15.15 24.70 26.08
CA ASP A 104 14.95 23.34 25.59
C ASP A 104 13.56 23.16 24.97
N LEU A 105 12.47 23.63 25.59
CA LEU A 105 11.14 23.62 25.00
C LEU A 105 11.10 24.43 23.69
N ALA A 106 11.77 25.58 23.64
CA ALA A 106 11.89 26.39 22.42
C ALA A 106 12.75 25.73 21.31
N GLN A 107 13.60 24.75 21.63
CA GLN A 107 14.29 23.88 20.65
C GLN A 107 13.46 22.66 20.25
N ARG A 108 12.44 22.32 21.05
CA ARG A 108 11.51 21.21 20.86
C ARG A 108 10.22 21.66 20.12
N MET A 109 9.98 22.97 20.07
CA MET A 109 8.88 23.64 19.39
C MET A 109 8.81 23.35 17.88
N MET A 110 7.65 22.90 17.43
CA MET A 110 7.23 22.86 16.04
C MET A 110 7.12 24.28 15.48
N TYR A 111 7.77 24.53 14.35
CA TYR A 111 7.43 25.64 13.48
C TYR A 111 6.44 25.12 12.44
N ASP A 112 5.20 25.63 12.46
CA ASP A 112 4.15 25.27 11.49
C ASP A 112 4.66 25.43 10.04
N ASP A 113 4.84 24.29 9.37
CA ASP A 113 5.21 24.14 7.98
C ASP A 113 4.02 23.76 7.07
N GLY A 114 2.81 23.68 7.63
CA GLY A 114 1.55 23.49 6.94
C GLY A 114 0.92 22.10 7.08
N ALA A 115 -0.24 21.91 6.43
CA ALA A 115 -0.97 20.65 6.48
C ALA A 115 -0.23 19.50 5.78
N PHE A 116 -0.28 18.31 6.37
CA PHE A 116 0.36 17.11 5.83
C PHE A 116 -0.28 16.62 4.52
N GLU A 117 0.49 16.66 3.43
CA GLU A 117 0.08 16.21 2.09
C GLU A 117 0.53 14.78 1.80
N LEU A 118 -0.40 13.82 1.77
CA LEU A 118 -0.10 12.38 1.57
C LEU A 118 0.47 12.04 0.18
N VAL A 119 0.27 12.89 -0.83
CA VAL A 119 0.63 12.59 -2.23
C VAL A 119 2.10 12.94 -2.48
N GLU A 120 2.88 11.94 -2.89
CA GLU A 120 4.34 11.97 -3.01
C GLU A 120 5.13 12.02 -1.68
N ALA A 121 4.49 12.18 -0.52
CA ALA A 121 5.12 12.14 0.80
C ALA A 121 6.15 11.00 0.95
N THR A 122 7.31 11.34 1.52
CA THR A 122 8.39 10.42 1.87
C THR A 122 8.17 9.79 3.24
N ALA A 123 9.02 8.82 3.60
CA ALA A 123 9.08 8.30 4.96
C ALA A 123 9.45 9.37 6.00
N LEU A 124 10.27 10.36 5.63
CA LEU A 124 10.65 11.45 6.53
C LEU A 124 9.46 12.35 6.85
N ASP A 125 8.68 12.75 5.83
CA ASP A 125 7.51 13.63 5.99
C ASP A 125 6.43 12.98 6.85
N MET A 126 6.19 11.67 6.67
CA MET A 126 5.25 10.91 7.51
C MET A 126 5.72 10.80 8.96
N GLN A 127 7.02 10.57 9.20
CA GLN A 127 7.56 10.53 10.56
C GLN A 127 7.56 11.91 11.23
N ALA A 128 7.82 12.98 10.47
CA ALA A 128 7.74 14.35 10.96
C ALA A 128 6.30 14.70 11.37
N ALA A 129 5.32 14.50 10.48
CA ALA A 129 3.91 14.79 10.76
C ALA A 129 3.33 13.94 11.92
N MET A 130 3.78 12.69 12.09
CA MET A 130 3.41 11.85 13.25
C MET A 130 4.14 12.21 14.55
N ASN A 131 5.31 12.86 14.48
CA ASN A 131 5.99 13.40 15.67
C ASN A 131 5.46 14.77 16.08
N ALA A 132 5.03 15.56 15.10
CA ALA A 132 4.42 16.87 15.27
C ALA A 132 2.99 16.83 15.85
N GLY A 133 2.34 15.66 15.86
CA GLY A 133 0.92 15.54 16.23
C GLY A 133 -0.07 15.89 15.11
N VAL A 134 0.41 16.42 13.97
CA VAL A 134 -0.36 16.82 12.79
C VAL A 134 -1.15 15.65 12.17
N THR A 135 -0.68 14.41 12.32
CA THR A 135 -1.46 13.21 11.96
C THR A 135 -0.98 11.95 12.69
N THR A 136 -1.66 10.83 12.47
CA THR A 136 -1.41 9.52 13.08
C THR A 136 -1.21 8.42 12.04
N SER A 137 -0.59 7.30 12.43
CA SER A 137 -0.48 6.11 11.59
C SER A 137 -1.86 5.60 11.16
N VAL A 138 -2.86 5.65 12.06
CA VAL A 138 -4.25 5.29 11.75
C VAL A 138 -4.84 6.15 10.61
N GLU A 139 -4.60 7.46 10.61
CA GLU A 139 -5.09 8.37 9.56
C GLU A 139 -4.39 8.16 8.22
N ILE A 140 -3.04 8.10 8.22
CA ILE A 140 -2.25 7.79 7.03
C ILE A 140 -2.69 6.45 6.43
N THR A 141 -2.95 5.44 7.27
CA THR A 141 -3.46 4.13 6.85
C THR A 141 -4.87 4.21 6.27
N ARG A 142 -5.80 4.94 6.91
CA ARG A 142 -7.17 5.19 6.40
C ARG A 142 -7.12 5.88 5.04
N ALA A 143 -6.27 6.88 4.87
CA ALA A 143 -6.16 7.65 3.63
C ALA A 143 -5.64 6.78 2.47
N TYR A 144 -4.61 5.95 2.68
CA TYR A 144 -4.18 5.00 1.65
C TYR A 144 -5.24 3.93 1.33
N LEU A 145 -5.97 3.41 2.33
CA LEU A 145 -7.10 2.48 2.10
C LEU A 145 -8.22 3.13 1.26
N ALA A 146 -8.56 4.40 1.53
CA ALA A 146 -9.51 5.16 0.73
C ALA A 146 -9.04 5.33 -0.73
N ARG A 147 -7.75 5.65 -0.93
CA ARG A 147 -7.13 5.76 -2.26
C ARG A 147 -7.14 4.44 -3.02
N ILE A 148 -6.84 3.31 -2.39
CA ILE A 148 -6.98 1.97 -3.00
C ILE A 148 -8.43 1.73 -3.46
N ALA A 149 -9.42 2.03 -2.61
CA ALA A 149 -10.84 1.84 -2.91
C ALA A 149 -11.39 2.79 -4.00
N ALA A 150 -10.77 3.95 -4.16
CA ALA A 150 -11.08 4.92 -5.23
C ALA A 150 -10.43 4.55 -6.57
N TYR A 151 -9.13 4.24 -6.57
CA TYR A 151 -8.31 4.25 -7.78
C TYR A 151 -7.91 2.88 -8.34
N ASP A 152 -7.72 1.85 -7.51
CA ASP A 152 -7.04 0.64 -7.99
C ASP A 152 -7.86 -0.19 -9.00
N THR A 153 -9.14 -0.38 -8.68
CA THR A 153 -10.04 -1.28 -9.43
C THR A 153 -11.01 -0.55 -10.35
N ARG A 154 -10.89 0.78 -10.47
CA ARG A 154 -11.72 1.65 -11.33
C ARG A 154 -10.95 2.09 -12.56
N GLU A 155 -11.65 2.28 -13.67
CA GLU A 155 -11.10 2.94 -14.86
C GLU A 155 -11.14 4.45 -14.59
N THR A 156 -9.97 5.06 -14.36
CA THR A 156 -9.83 6.45 -13.87
C THR A 156 -9.97 7.51 -14.95
N ASP A 157 -9.71 7.16 -16.21
CA ASP A 157 -9.97 8.01 -17.37
C ASP A 157 -10.92 7.30 -18.36
N PRO A 158 -12.16 7.78 -18.53
CA PRO A 158 -13.10 7.25 -19.53
C PRO A 158 -12.91 7.84 -20.94
N SER A 159 -11.94 8.74 -21.14
CA SER A 159 -11.66 9.41 -22.41
C SER A 159 -10.55 8.74 -23.22
N ALA A 160 -9.52 8.17 -22.58
CA ALA A 160 -8.52 7.32 -23.21
C ALA A 160 -8.86 5.81 -23.12
N PRO A 161 -8.44 4.99 -24.10
CA PRO A 161 -8.61 3.54 -24.03
C PRO A 161 -7.64 2.91 -23.02
N GLY A 162 -8.15 2.52 -21.84
CA GLY A 162 -7.35 2.03 -20.72
C GLY A 162 -7.81 0.69 -20.13
N ARG A 163 -7.43 0.50 -18.87
CA ARG A 163 -7.99 -0.42 -17.88
C ARG A 163 -7.59 0.08 -16.49
N ALA A 164 -8.29 -0.36 -15.45
CA ALA A 164 -7.92 -0.08 -14.06
C ALA A 164 -6.50 -0.57 -13.71
N LEU A 165 -5.89 -0.04 -12.63
CA LEU A 165 -4.55 -0.45 -12.21
C LEU A 165 -4.49 -1.94 -11.89
N ASN A 166 -5.43 -2.46 -11.10
CA ASN A 166 -5.44 -3.83 -10.57
C ASN A 166 -4.10 -4.19 -9.86
N SER A 167 -3.50 -3.22 -9.20
CA SER A 167 -2.19 -3.30 -8.54
C SER A 167 -2.25 -4.00 -7.19
N ILE A 168 -3.44 -4.15 -6.59
CA ILE A 168 -3.66 -4.83 -5.30
C ILE A 168 -4.42 -6.15 -5.50
N ILE A 169 -3.99 -7.22 -4.83
CA ILE A 169 -4.71 -8.51 -4.74
C ILE A 169 -5.62 -8.53 -3.51
N ALA A 170 -5.11 -8.06 -2.35
CA ALA A 170 -5.86 -7.93 -1.11
C ALA A 170 -5.31 -6.79 -0.24
N THR A 171 -6.18 -6.12 0.51
CA THR A 171 -5.81 -5.26 1.64
C THR A 171 -5.78 -6.09 2.92
N ASN A 172 -4.93 -5.73 3.88
CA ASN A 172 -4.91 -6.40 5.18
C ASN A 172 -6.12 -5.98 6.04
N GLU A 173 -6.82 -6.94 6.64
CA GLU A 173 -7.91 -6.65 7.59
C GLU A 173 -7.35 -6.15 8.94
N ALA A 174 -6.08 -6.46 9.26
CA ALA A 174 -5.40 -6.02 10.48
C ALA A 174 -4.64 -4.67 10.37
N ALA A 175 -4.64 -4.01 9.20
CA ALA A 175 -3.83 -2.79 8.99
C ALA A 175 -4.12 -1.67 10.00
N LEU A 176 -5.39 -1.42 10.32
CA LEU A 176 -5.78 -0.36 11.27
C LEU A 176 -5.48 -0.72 12.73
N GLU A 177 -5.40 -2.01 13.06
CA GLU A 177 -4.98 -2.49 14.39
C GLU A 177 -3.47 -2.32 14.56
N ALA A 178 -2.68 -2.68 13.54
CA ALA A 178 -1.23 -2.45 13.50
C ALA A 178 -0.88 -0.95 13.55
N ALA A 179 -1.67 -0.10 12.88
CA ALA A 179 -1.51 1.35 12.92
C ALA A 179 -1.78 1.92 14.33
N ALA A 180 -2.92 1.55 14.95
CA ALA A 180 -3.23 1.97 16.32
C ALA A 180 -2.20 1.47 17.35
N ALA A 181 -1.61 0.29 17.13
CA ALA A 181 -0.51 -0.23 17.92
C ALA A 181 0.80 0.56 17.72
N SER A 182 1.07 1.07 16.50
CA SER A 182 2.18 2.01 16.26
C SER A 182 1.96 3.33 17.00
N ASP A 183 0.78 3.95 16.87
CA ASP A 183 0.48 5.23 17.53
C ASP A 183 0.59 5.13 19.06
N ALA A 184 0.10 4.03 19.65
CA ALA A 184 0.23 3.74 21.07
C ALA A 184 1.69 3.44 21.49
N ALA A 185 2.47 2.73 20.66
CA ALA A 185 3.89 2.48 20.93
C ALA A 185 4.73 3.76 20.82
N ARG A 186 4.45 4.64 19.86
CA ARG A 186 5.11 5.94 19.70
C ARG A 186 4.89 6.81 20.93
N ALA A 187 3.64 6.88 21.39
CA ALA A 187 3.25 7.61 22.60
C ALA A 187 3.90 7.05 23.89
N ALA A 188 4.10 5.74 23.98
CA ALA A 188 4.68 5.10 25.17
C ALA A 188 6.22 5.10 25.22
N ASN A 189 6.90 5.46 24.13
CA ASN A 189 8.36 5.39 24.01
C ASN A 189 9.05 6.77 23.86
N GLY A 190 8.28 7.87 23.78
CA GLY A 190 8.86 9.18 23.44
C GLY A 190 9.34 9.25 21.98
N GLY A 191 8.66 8.56 21.05
CA GLY A 191 8.99 8.61 19.61
C GLY A 191 8.93 7.26 18.88
N PRO A 192 9.25 7.26 17.57
CA PRO A 192 9.13 6.09 16.71
C PRO A 192 10.17 5.01 17.01
N ARG A 193 9.78 3.73 16.88
CA ARG A 193 10.66 2.57 16.96
C ARG A 193 11.70 2.51 15.82
N SER A 194 11.35 3.05 14.65
CA SER A 194 12.23 3.22 13.49
C SER A 194 11.60 4.21 12.50
N MET A 195 12.34 4.59 11.45
CA MET A 195 11.80 5.39 10.33
C MET A 195 10.62 4.72 9.57
N LEU A 196 10.38 3.41 9.77
CA LEU A 196 9.19 2.71 9.24
C LEU A 196 8.02 2.61 10.23
N ASP A 197 8.16 3.06 11.48
CA ASP A 197 7.12 2.90 12.49
C ASP A 197 5.84 3.62 12.06
N GLY A 198 4.75 2.86 11.87
CA GLY A 198 3.45 3.38 11.43
C GLY A 198 3.28 3.57 9.92
N LEU A 199 4.30 3.31 9.09
CA LEU A 199 4.21 3.52 7.63
C LEU A 199 3.45 2.39 6.91
N PRO A 200 2.48 2.70 6.04
CA PRO A 200 1.75 1.68 5.28
C PRO A 200 2.55 1.05 4.11
N ILE A 201 3.01 -0.19 4.30
CA ILE A 201 3.83 -0.96 3.36
C ILE A 201 3.01 -1.93 2.51
N LEU A 202 3.32 -2.01 1.21
CA LEU A 202 2.72 -2.98 0.29
C LEU A 202 3.71 -4.10 -0.10
N LEU A 203 3.38 -5.34 0.26
CA LEU A 203 4.18 -6.52 -0.06
C LEU A 203 3.71 -7.16 -1.36
N LYS A 204 4.61 -7.49 -2.29
CA LYS A 204 4.27 -8.36 -3.43
C LYS A 204 3.68 -9.70 -2.93
N ASP A 205 2.65 -10.21 -3.58
CA ASP A 205 1.91 -11.43 -3.21
C ASP A 205 2.72 -12.75 -3.36
N ASN A 206 4.05 -12.69 -3.29
CA ASN A 206 4.94 -13.85 -3.16
C ASN A 206 5.82 -13.80 -1.89
N TYR A 207 5.61 -12.84 -1.00
CA TYR A 207 6.14 -12.82 0.37
C TYR A 207 5.12 -13.43 1.34
N ASP A 208 5.51 -14.39 2.16
CA ASP A 208 4.64 -15.07 3.12
C ASP A 208 4.20 -14.15 4.28
N THR A 209 2.96 -14.33 4.73
CA THR A 209 2.31 -13.56 5.80
C THR A 209 1.27 -14.41 6.53
N HIS A 210 1.27 -14.37 7.87
CA HIS A 210 0.32 -15.13 8.68
C HIS A 210 -1.10 -14.53 8.74
N ASP A 211 -1.25 -13.25 8.39
CA ASP A 211 -2.52 -12.48 8.41
C ASP A 211 -3.18 -12.30 7.03
N MET A 212 -2.46 -12.60 5.95
CA MET A 212 -2.96 -12.49 4.57
C MET A 212 -2.54 -13.69 3.71
N ALA A 213 -3.40 -14.12 2.80
CA ALA A 213 -3.03 -15.20 1.87
C ALA A 213 -1.89 -14.76 0.94
N THR A 214 -0.95 -15.68 0.66
CA THR A 214 0.19 -15.46 -0.25
C THR A 214 0.05 -16.36 -1.46
N THR A 215 -0.45 -15.82 -2.57
CA THR A 215 -0.96 -16.65 -3.68
C THR A 215 0.01 -16.79 -4.85
N ALA A 216 1.14 -16.06 -4.86
CA ALA A 216 2.02 -15.85 -6.01
C ALA A 216 1.27 -15.36 -7.26
N GLY A 217 0.16 -14.63 -7.09
CA GLY A 217 -0.76 -14.22 -8.14
C GLY A 217 -1.64 -15.34 -8.68
N CYS A 218 -1.65 -16.52 -8.06
CA CYS A 218 -2.29 -17.73 -8.58
C CYS A 218 -3.65 -18.03 -7.93
N SER A 219 -4.69 -18.20 -8.74
CA SER A 219 -5.96 -18.79 -8.29
C SER A 219 -5.82 -20.25 -7.81
N CYS A 220 -4.65 -20.87 -7.91
CA CYS A 220 -4.38 -22.16 -7.28
C CYS A 220 -4.20 -22.06 -5.77
N TRP A 221 -3.70 -20.92 -5.27
CA TRP A 221 -3.27 -20.71 -3.89
C TRP A 221 -4.08 -19.61 -3.17
N GLU A 222 -5.33 -19.37 -3.59
CA GLU A 222 -6.29 -18.47 -2.91
C GLU A 222 -6.50 -18.80 -1.43
N ASP A 223 -6.27 -20.06 -1.06
CA ASP A 223 -6.46 -20.62 0.28
C ASP A 223 -5.10 -20.73 1.05
N ASN A 224 -3.99 -20.13 0.57
CA ASN A 224 -2.65 -20.21 1.18
C ASN A 224 -2.39 -19.13 2.24
N LEU A 225 -2.93 -19.31 3.45
CA LEU A 225 -2.52 -18.57 4.64
C LEU A 225 -1.39 -19.33 5.34
N THR A 226 -0.18 -18.77 5.38
CA THR A 226 1.02 -19.44 5.94
C THR A 226 1.00 -19.42 7.46
N GLU A 227 1.70 -20.35 8.11
CA GLU A 227 1.81 -20.38 9.59
C GLU A 227 2.71 -19.23 10.11
N ASP A 228 3.70 -18.86 9.31
CA ASP A 228 4.71 -17.84 9.60
C ASP A 228 4.66 -16.68 8.59
N ASP A 229 5.19 -15.53 9.01
CA ASP A 229 5.64 -14.46 8.11
C ASP A 229 7.03 -14.79 7.52
N ALA A 230 7.31 -14.33 6.31
CA ALA A 230 8.65 -14.37 5.70
C ALA A 230 9.68 -13.59 6.53
N PHE A 231 10.98 -13.91 6.42
CA PHE A 231 12.03 -13.26 7.22
C PHE A 231 12.04 -11.73 7.06
N MET A 232 12.00 -11.24 5.82
CA MET A 232 11.92 -9.78 5.55
C MET A 232 10.65 -9.14 6.11
N VAL A 233 9.56 -9.90 6.24
CA VAL A 233 8.28 -9.40 6.76
C VAL A 233 8.29 -9.32 8.29
N LYS A 234 9.00 -10.24 8.96
CA LYS A 234 9.26 -10.16 10.41
C LYS A 234 10.03 -8.89 10.75
N GLY A 235 11.13 -8.61 10.05
CA GLY A 235 11.90 -7.37 10.20
C GLY A 235 11.07 -6.10 9.99
N LEU A 236 10.18 -6.08 8.98
CA LEU A 236 9.23 -4.99 8.78
C LEU A 236 8.26 -4.78 9.96
N ARG A 237 7.69 -5.84 10.55
CA ARG A 237 6.82 -5.71 11.73
C ARG A 237 7.60 -5.29 12.98
N GLU A 238 8.83 -5.76 13.15
CA GLU A 238 9.73 -5.37 14.23
C GLU A 238 10.10 -3.89 14.16
N ALA A 239 10.40 -3.40 12.95
CA ALA A 239 10.60 -1.97 12.64
C ALA A 239 9.32 -1.11 12.82
N GLY A 240 8.15 -1.74 12.91
CA GLY A 240 6.87 -1.10 13.19
C GLY A 240 6.01 -0.76 11.97
N ALA A 241 6.35 -1.28 10.79
CA ALA A 241 5.59 -1.03 9.57
C ALA A 241 4.16 -1.60 9.62
N VAL A 242 3.21 -0.84 9.07
CA VAL A 242 1.83 -1.28 8.87
C VAL A 242 1.73 -2.03 7.54
N LEU A 243 1.57 -3.35 7.58
CA LEU A 243 1.39 -4.14 6.35
C LEU A 243 0.00 -3.87 5.76
N LEU A 244 -0.08 -2.97 4.78
CA LEU A 244 -1.31 -2.45 4.19
C LEU A 244 -2.01 -3.47 3.28
N GLY A 245 -1.25 -4.34 2.61
CA GLY A 245 -1.81 -5.31 1.67
C GLY A 245 -0.81 -6.05 0.79
N LYS A 246 -1.36 -6.95 -0.03
CA LYS A 246 -0.68 -7.79 -1.01
C LYS A 246 -0.78 -7.16 -2.40
N ALA A 247 0.33 -6.64 -2.93
CA ALA A 247 0.44 -6.12 -4.28
C ALA A 247 0.55 -7.23 -5.32
N SER A 248 -0.06 -7.02 -6.49
CA SER A 248 -0.14 -7.98 -7.58
C SER A 248 1.19 -8.17 -8.32
N LEU A 249 1.28 -9.25 -9.12
CA LEU A 249 2.49 -9.63 -9.85
C LEU A 249 2.19 -10.30 -11.18
N ASP A 250 3.23 -10.62 -11.93
CA ASP A 250 3.15 -11.66 -12.96
C ASP A 250 3.22 -13.04 -12.28
N GLU A 251 2.25 -13.90 -12.53
CA GLU A 251 2.01 -15.15 -11.78
C GLU A 251 3.26 -16.05 -11.66
N PHE A 252 3.55 -16.52 -10.45
CA PHE A 252 4.80 -17.22 -10.08
C PHE A 252 6.07 -16.48 -10.54
N ALA A 253 6.06 -15.15 -10.37
CA ALA A 253 7.13 -14.20 -10.67
C ALA A 253 7.69 -14.23 -12.11
N TYR A 254 7.06 -14.96 -13.04
CA TYR A 254 7.71 -15.42 -14.28
C TYR A 254 7.91 -14.34 -15.35
N GLY A 255 6.98 -13.39 -15.50
CA GLY A 255 6.95 -12.50 -16.66
C GLY A 255 6.96 -11.00 -16.36
N PHE A 256 6.91 -10.22 -17.44
CA PHE A 256 6.99 -8.75 -17.47
C PHE A 256 5.69 -8.11 -17.96
N ALA A 257 4.57 -8.85 -17.89
CA ALA A 257 3.25 -8.35 -18.23
C ALA A 257 2.42 -7.97 -16.99
N SER A 258 2.78 -8.55 -15.83
CA SER A 258 1.95 -8.59 -14.63
C SER A 258 0.54 -9.09 -14.93
N GLU A 259 0.51 -10.29 -15.53
CA GLU A 259 -0.70 -11.10 -15.69
C GLU A 259 -0.85 -12.04 -14.47
N PHE A 260 -1.98 -11.98 -13.76
CA PHE A 260 -2.29 -12.82 -12.59
C PHE A 260 -3.69 -13.44 -12.68
N SER A 261 -3.94 -14.51 -11.91
CA SER A 261 -5.25 -15.18 -11.82
C SER A 261 -5.88 -15.16 -10.42
N ALA A 262 -5.17 -14.72 -9.37
CA ALA A 262 -5.71 -14.57 -8.02
C ALA A 262 -7.04 -13.78 -7.99
N GLY A 263 -8.02 -14.30 -7.25
CA GLY A 263 -9.39 -13.76 -7.20
C GLY A 263 -10.22 -13.91 -8.48
N GLN A 264 -9.63 -14.34 -9.60
CA GLN A 264 -10.30 -14.45 -10.89
C GLN A 264 -11.02 -15.79 -11.07
N PRO A 265 -12.07 -15.86 -11.92
CA PRO A 265 -12.65 -17.13 -12.33
C PRO A 265 -11.62 -18.06 -13.00
N VAL A 266 -11.74 -19.37 -12.75
CA VAL A 266 -10.87 -20.40 -13.33
C VAL A 266 -10.85 -20.29 -14.85
N GLY A 267 -9.65 -20.16 -15.44
CA GLY A 267 -9.48 -19.95 -16.88
C GLY A 267 -9.58 -18.49 -17.35
N SER A 268 -9.48 -17.52 -16.44
CA SER A 268 -9.33 -16.08 -16.75
C SER A 268 -8.23 -15.45 -15.88
N SER A 269 -7.77 -14.28 -16.30
CA SER A 269 -6.65 -13.53 -15.74
C SER A 269 -6.89 -12.02 -15.85
N THR A 270 -6.16 -11.26 -15.04
CA THR A 270 -6.15 -9.78 -15.01
C THR A 270 -4.74 -9.27 -15.31
N LEU A 271 -4.63 -8.07 -15.87
CA LEU A 271 -3.35 -7.43 -16.23
C LEU A 271 -3.18 -6.11 -15.50
N VAL A 272 -2.07 -5.93 -14.78
CA VAL A 272 -1.75 -4.66 -14.10
C VAL A 272 -1.45 -3.56 -15.12
N ALA A 273 -2.02 -2.36 -14.95
CA ALA A 273 -1.73 -1.19 -15.79
C ALA A 273 -0.68 -0.26 -15.14
N SER A 274 0.11 0.42 -15.97
CA SER A 274 0.94 1.53 -15.48
C SER A 274 0.08 2.78 -15.29
N PRO A 275 0.21 3.53 -14.18
CA PRO A 275 -0.55 4.76 -13.96
C PRO A 275 -0.20 5.88 -14.96
N TYR A 276 0.96 5.80 -15.63
CA TYR A 276 1.38 6.75 -16.68
C TYR A 276 0.82 6.40 -18.07
N ALA A 277 0.32 5.18 -18.28
CA ALA A 277 -0.35 4.80 -19.52
C ALA A 277 -1.22 3.55 -19.30
N LEU A 278 -2.53 3.74 -19.09
CA LEU A 278 -3.48 2.67 -18.78
C LEU A 278 -3.58 1.57 -19.87
N SER A 279 -3.16 1.88 -21.10
CA SER A 279 -3.06 0.90 -22.20
C SER A 279 -1.84 -0.03 -22.11
N ARG A 280 -0.85 0.27 -21.26
CA ARG A 280 0.41 -0.46 -21.10
C ARG A 280 0.44 -1.30 -19.83
N SER A 281 1.44 -2.17 -19.71
CA SER A 281 1.70 -2.93 -18.48
C SER A 281 2.55 -2.09 -17.53
N ALA A 282 2.39 -2.31 -16.22
CA ALA A 282 3.29 -1.80 -15.19
C ALA A 282 4.67 -2.48 -15.18
N GLY A 283 4.96 -3.37 -16.15
CA GLY A 283 6.18 -4.16 -16.21
C GLY A 283 5.99 -5.46 -15.44
N GLY A 284 7.03 -5.94 -14.79
CA GLY A 284 6.92 -7.11 -13.92
C GLY A 284 8.27 -7.76 -13.60
N SER A 285 8.28 -8.82 -12.77
CA SER A 285 7.07 -9.40 -12.18
C SER A 285 6.47 -8.60 -11.02
N SER A 286 7.19 -7.69 -10.38
CA SER A 286 6.68 -6.81 -9.29
C SER A 286 5.85 -5.61 -9.79
N GLY A 287 5.05 -5.79 -10.86
CA GLY A 287 4.32 -4.70 -11.50
C GLY A 287 3.17 -4.13 -10.68
N GLY A 288 2.54 -4.92 -9.79
CA GLY A 288 1.57 -4.39 -8.82
C GLY A 288 2.24 -3.42 -7.85
N THR A 289 3.36 -3.83 -7.23
CA THR A 289 4.19 -2.96 -6.38
C THR A 289 4.61 -1.69 -7.13
N GLY A 290 5.01 -1.81 -8.40
CA GLY A 290 5.39 -0.66 -9.23
C GLY A 290 4.23 0.31 -9.51
N ALA A 291 3.04 -0.21 -9.83
CA ALA A 291 1.87 0.62 -10.10
C ALA A 291 1.28 1.27 -8.84
N SER A 292 1.23 0.54 -7.72
CA SER A 292 0.60 1.00 -6.48
C SER A 292 1.39 2.15 -5.83
N ILE A 293 2.70 2.00 -5.68
CA ILE A 293 3.56 3.01 -5.04
C ILE A 293 3.67 4.27 -5.92
N ALA A 294 3.72 4.11 -7.25
CA ALA A 294 3.76 5.24 -8.17
C ALA A 294 2.45 6.05 -8.20
N ALA A 295 1.31 5.43 -7.90
CA ALA A 295 -0.01 6.07 -7.78
C ALA A 295 -0.35 6.49 -6.32
N ASN A 296 0.62 6.46 -5.41
CA ASN A 296 0.44 6.73 -3.98
C ASN A 296 -0.68 5.91 -3.35
N LEU A 297 -0.69 4.59 -3.56
CA LEU A 297 -1.60 3.64 -2.93
C LEU A 297 -0.97 2.94 -1.70
N GLY A 298 0.23 3.35 -1.32
CA GLY A 298 0.97 2.96 -0.11
C GLY A 298 2.25 3.79 -0.01
N ALA A 299 2.87 3.82 1.17
CA ALA A 299 4.08 4.59 1.42
C ALA A 299 5.27 3.99 0.64
N ILE A 300 5.64 2.75 0.94
CA ILE A 300 6.75 2.02 0.29
C ILE A 300 6.29 0.61 -0.07
N GLY A 301 6.85 0.02 -1.12
CA GLY A 301 6.52 -1.33 -1.57
C GLY A 301 7.73 -2.27 -1.60
N PHE A 302 7.47 -3.57 -1.53
CA PHE A 302 8.48 -4.61 -1.72
C PHE A 302 8.21 -5.45 -2.97
N GLY A 303 9.28 -5.74 -3.71
CA GLY A 303 9.29 -6.59 -4.90
C GLY A 303 10.35 -7.68 -4.81
N THR A 304 10.40 -8.56 -5.81
CA THR A 304 11.46 -9.58 -5.93
C THR A 304 12.03 -9.61 -7.35
N ASP A 305 13.34 -9.88 -7.47
CA ASP A 305 14.10 -9.85 -8.72
C ASP A 305 14.87 -11.15 -8.97
N THR A 306 14.71 -11.73 -10.17
CA THR A 306 15.40 -12.93 -10.69
C THR A 306 16.08 -12.66 -12.05
N GLY A 307 16.03 -11.42 -12.54
CA GLY A 307 16.12 -11.15 -13.99
C GLY A 307 15.52 -9.83 -14.47
N GLY A 308 15.36 -8.85 -13.57
CA GLY A 308 14.75 -7.54 -13.82
C GLY A 308 13.44 -7.30 -13.08
N SER A 309 12.97 -8.23 -12.24
CA SER A 309 11.62 -8.17 -11.68
C SER A 309 11.38 -7.11 -10.59
N ILE A 310 12.41 -6.42 -10.08
CA ILE A 310 12.28 -5.13 -9.37
C ILE A 310 12.55 -3.97 -10.35
N ARG A 311 13.65 -4.09 -11.11
CA ARG A 311 14.22 -2.95 -11.87
C ARG A 311 13.38 -2.53 -13.08
N VAL A 312 12.75 -3.48 -13.76
CA VAL A 312 11.83 -3.23 -14.89
C VAL A 312 10.54 -2.51 -14.42
N PRO A 313 9.80 -2.98 -13.40
CA PRO A 313 8.63 -2.25 -12.94
C PRO A 313 8.98 -0.91 -12.27
N SER A 314 10.12 -0.77 -11.57
CA SER A 314 10.58 0.56 -11.13
C SER A 314 10.79 1.50 -12.33
N SER A 315 11.44 1.03 -13.41
CA SER A 315 11.64 1.82 -14.64
C SER A 315 10.37 2.12 -15.44
N TYR A 316 9.32 1.29 -15.36
CA TYR A 316 8.05 1.54 -16.08
C TYR A 316 7.13 2.48 -15.31
N ASN A 317 7.31 2.60 -13.99
CA ASN A 317 6.45 3.41 -13.11
C ASN A 317 7.23 4.53 -12.38
N GLN A 318 8.42 4.89 -12.85
CA GLN A 318 9.23 6.03 -12.38
C GLN A 318 9.48 5.99 -10.86
N LEU A 319 9.89 4.83 -10.37
CA LEU A 319 10.27 4.60 -8.97
C LEU A 319 11.76 4.31 -8.87
N VAL A 320 12.29 4.46 -7.66
CA VAL A 320 13.53 3.80 -7.24
C VAL A 320 13.26 2.30 -7.06
N GLY A 321 14.29 1.47 -7.21
CA GLY A 321 14.22 0.04 -6.92
C GLY A 321 15.58 -0.53 -6.57
N VAL A 322 15.67 -1.23 -5.44
CA VAL A 322 16.92 -1.86 -5.00
C VAL A 322 16.81 -3.36 -5.25
N ARG A 323 17.71 -3.90 -6.09
CA ARG A 323 18.03 -5.32 -6.12
C ARG A 323 19.32 -5.50 -5.29
N PRO A 324 19.23 -5.93 -4.01
CA PRO A 324 20.43 -6.13 -3.20
C PRO A 324 21.21 -7.38 -3.63
N THR A 325 22.43 -7.49 -3.10
CA THR A 325 23.33 -8.64 -3.22
C THR A 325 22.58 -9.93 -2.86
N VAL A 326 22.80 -11.01 -3.62
CA VAL A 326 22.22 -12.32 -3.30
C VAL A 326 22.83 -12.83 -1.99
N GLY A 327 22.06 -12.72 -0.89
CA GLY A 327 22.53 -12.99 0.46
C GLY A 327 22.74 -11.78 1.37
N LEU A 328 22.25 -10.59 1.00
CA LEU A 328 22.08 -9.48 1.96
C LEU A 328 20.76 -9.59 2.76
N ALA A 329 19.65 -9.89 2.08
CA ALA A 329 18.36 -10.17 2.72
C ALA A 329 17.98 -11.65 2.53
N SER A 330 17.34 -12.25 3.53
CA SER A 330 16.87 -13.63 3.46
C SER A 330 15.69 -13.79 2.50
N ARG A 331 15.62 -14.96 1.87
CA ARG A 331 14.57 -15.35 0.93
C ARG A 331 13.64 -16.42 1.54
N ASP A 332 13.80 -16.73 2.82
CA ASP A 332 12.89 -17.62 3.55
C ASP A 332 11.48 -17.03 3.62
N GLY A 333 10.48 -17.87 3.35
CA GLY A 333 9.10 -17.43 3.16
C GLY A 333 8.85 -16.60 1.90
N ILE A 334 9.73 -16.63 0.89
CA ILE A 334 9.45 -16.03 -0.43
C ILE A 334 9.18 -17.15 -1.44
N VAL A 335 8.03 -17.14 -2.12
CA VAL A 335 7.73 -18.10 -3.19
C VAL A 335 8.76 -17.92 -4.31
N PRO A 336 9.59 -18.94 -4.61
CA PRO A 336 10.79 -18.77 -5.42
C PRO A 336 10.52 -18.88 -6.92
N LEU A 337 11.51 -18.45 -7.70
CA LEU A 337 11.59 -18.61 -9.15
C LEU A 337 12.88 -19.32 -9.59
N ALA A 338 14.01 -18.94 -9.01
CA ALA A 338 15.34 -19.51 -9.16
C ALA A 338 16.27 -18.99 -8.03
N LEU A 339 16.48 -19.80 -6.99
CA LEU A 339 17.26 -19.42 -5.80
C LEU A 339 18.76 -19.18 -6.07
N SER A 340 19.27 -19.45 -7.26
CA SER A 340 20.60 -18.96 -7.68
C SER A 340 20.63 -17.45 -7.99
N GLN A 341 19.48 -16.84 -8.31
CA GLN A 341 19.37 -15.44 -8.76
C GLN A 341 18.39 -14.60 -7.95
N ASP A 342 17.42 -15.22 -7.28
CA ASP A 342 16.35 -14.55 -6.54
C ASP A 342 16.88 -13.70 -5.39
N THR A 343 16.25 -12.54 -5.21
CA THR A 343 16.39 -11.67 -4.03
C THR A 343 15.12 -10.82 -3.86
N GLY A 344 14.83 -10.41 -2.62
CA GLY A 344 13.79 -9.45 -2.29
C GLY A 344 14.36 -8.04 -2.12
N GLY A 345 13.55 -6.99 -2.32
CA GLY A 345 14.04 -5.63 -2.15
C GLY A 345 12.97 -4.52 -2.29
N PRO A 346 13.24 -3.32 -1.75
CA PRO A 346 12.31 -2.21 -1.75
C PRO A 346 12.15 -1.52 -3.11
N MET A 347 10.97 -0.93 -3.28
CA MET A 347 10.53 -0.10 -4.41
C MET A 347 9.81 1.13 -3.84
N ALA A 348 10.33 2.32 -4.09
CA ALA A 348 9.96 3.56 -3.41
C ALA A 348 9.96 4.77 -4.36
N ARG A 349 9.38 5.89 -3.93
CA ARG A 349 9.36 7.15 -4.72
C ARG A 349 10.72 7.83 -4.75
N SER A 350 11.48 7.77 -3.64
CA SER A 350 12.81 8.35 -3.45
C SER A 350 13.88 7.29 -3.12
N VAL A 351 15.16 7.68 -3.17
CA VAL A 351 16.27 6.84 -2.71
C VAL A 351 16.34 6.77 -1.18
N SER A 352 15.93 7.83 -0.46
CA SER A 352 15.87 7.83 1.01
C SER A 352 14.90 6.78 1.55
N ASP A 353 13.68 6.74 1.01
CA ASP A 353 12.67 5.72 1.35
C ASP A 353 13.17 4.30 1.04
N ALA A 354 13.88 4.12 -0.07
CA ALA A 354 14.46 2.83 -0.45
C ALA A 354 15.58 2.37 0.49
N ALA A 355 16.39 3.30 1.01
CA ALA A 355 17.44 3.02 2.00
C ALA A 355 16.83 2.69 3.38
N ILE A 356 15.88 3.50 3.86
CA ILE A 356 15.11 3.28 5.09
C ILE A 356 14.44 1.90 5.07
N ALA A 357 13.85 1.52 3.94
CA ALA A 357 13.20 0.22 3.78
C ALA A 357 14.19 -0.95 3.69
N LEU A 358 15.45 -0.72 3.28
CA LEU A 358 16.48 -1.76 3.27
C LEU A 358 16.97 -2.09 4.69
N ASP A 359 17.16 -1.08 5.55
CA ASP A 359 17.61 -1.28 6.94
C ASP A 359 16.75 -2.29 7.71
N ALA A 360 15.43 -2.24 7.52
CA ALA A 360 14.47 -3.08 8.24
C ALA A 360 14.40 -4.57 7.77
N VAL A 361 15.15 -4.97 6.74
CA VAL A 361 15.00 -6.30 6.10
C VAL A 361 16.30 -7.07 5.86
N VAL A 362 17.46 -6.47 6.17
CA VAL A 362 18.76 -7.14 6.08
C VAL A 362 19.03 -7.98 7.32
N GLY A 363 19.73 -9.10 7.15
CA GLY A 363 20.06 -9.98 8.27
C GLY A 363 20.52 -11.37 7.87
N ILE A 364 21.21 -12.03 8.80
CA ILE A 364 21.65 -13.42 8.67
C ILE A 364 20.54 -14.34 9.16
N ASP A 365 20.09 -15.23 8.28
CA ASP A 365 19.04 -16.20 8.54
C ASP A 365 19.57 -17.64 8.37
N PRO A 366 19.54 -18.47 9.43
CA PRO A 366 19.90 -19.89 9.34
C PRO A 366 19.03 -20.71 8.36
N ALA A 367 17.83 -20.25 8.02
CA ALA A 367 16.95 -20.90 7.02
C ALA A 367 17.39 -20.63 5.57
N ASP A 368 18.10 -19.51 5.32
CA ASP A 368 18.69 -19.17 4.02
C ASP A 368 20.22 -19.00 4.12
N PRO A 369 21.01 -20.10 4.03
CA PRO A 369 22.43 -20.09 4.34
C PRO A 369 23.33 -19.17 3.51
N VAL A 370 22.86 -18.63 2.38
CA VAL A 370 23.64 -17.64 1.62
C VAL A 370 23.74 -16.31 2.36
N THR A 371 22.79 -16.01 3.25
CA THR A 371 22.78 -14.78 4.05
C THR A 371 24.03 -14.62 4.92
N ALA A 372 24.62 -15.73 5.39
CA ALA A 372 25.85 -15.73 6.18
C ALA A 372 27.06 -15.09 5.46
N THR A 373 26.99 -14.89 4.14
CA THR A 373 28.03 -14.20 3.36
C THR A 373 28.12 -12.69 3.62
N GLN A 374 27.11 -12.07 4.23
CA GLN A 374 27.08 -10.65 4.60
C GLN A 374 27.85 -10.32 5.89
N ALA A 375 28.27 -11.34 6.65
CA ALA A 375 28.78 -11.18 8.01
C ALA A 375 29.94 -10.17 8.11
N GLY A 376 29.72 -9.07 8.83
CA GLY A 376 30.71 -7.99 9.00
C GLY A 376 30.88 -7.06 7.80
N LYS A 377 29.95 -7.05 6.84
CA LYS A 377 29.95 -6.16 5.66
C LYS A 377 28.77 -5.19 5.61
N VAL A 378 27.65 -5.54 6.24
CA VAL A 378 26.45 -4.68 6.33
C VAL A 378 26.80 -3.44 7.19
N PRO A 379 26.46 -2.21 6.75
CA PRO A 379 26.61 -1.00 7.54
C PRO A 379 25.61 -0.97 8.71
N GLU A 380 25.77 -0.01 9.62
CA GLU A 380 24.81 0.23 10.71
C GLU A 380 23.47 0.79 10.21
N SER A 381 23.49 1.57 9.11
CA SER A 381 22.32 1.96 8.32
C SER A 381 22.75 2.33 6.90
N TYR A 382 21.91 2.02 5.92
CA TYR A 382 22.03 2.44 4.53
C TYR A 382 21.67 3.91 4.31
N THR A 383 21.05 4.59 5.29
CA THR A 383 20.79 6.03 5.25
C THR A 383 22.04 6.87 5.54
N ALA A 384 23.04 6.31 6.23
CA ALA A 384 24.21 7.03 6.73
C ALA A 384 25.16 7.58 5.64
N GLY A 385 24.99 7.15 4.38
CA GLY A 385 25.75 7.62 3.22
C GLY A 385 25.00 8.57 2.28
N LEU A 386 23.77 8.99 2.60
CA LEU A 386 22.92 9.78 1.70
C LEU A 386 23.34 11.26 1.70
N ASP A 387 24.39 11.56 0.94
CA ASP A 387 24.98 12.89 0.75
C ASP A 387 24.72 13.38 -0.70
N PRO A 388 24.15 14.59 -0.92
CA PRO A 388 23.98 15.15 -2.26
C PRO A 388 25.30 15.34 -3.04
N GLU A 389 26.45 15.48 -2.36
CA GLU A 389 27.77 15.59 -2.98
C GLU A 389 28.43 14.20 -3.24
N ALA A 390 27.77 13.08 -2.94
CA ALA A 390 28.38 11.73 -2.98
C ALA A 390 28.96 11.30 -4.34
N LEU A 391 28.54 11.92 -5.46
CA LEU A 391 29.09 11.69 -6.80
C LEU A 391 30.45 12.35 -7.04
N ALA A 392 30.87 13.31 -6.21
CA ALA A 392 32.10 14.07 -6.40
C ALA A 392 33.33 13.15 -6.43
N GLY A 393 34.02 13.11 -7.57
CA GLY A 393 35.21 12.29 -7.79
C GLY A 393 34.94 10.79 -8.04
N LYS A 394 33.69 10.33 -8.05
CA LYS A 394 33.35 8.93 -8.37
C LYS A 394 33.69 8.58 -9.81
N ARG A 395 34.11 7.35 -10.07
CA ARG A 395 34.48 6.82 -11.38
C ARG A 395 33.47 5.76 -11.81
N LEU A 396 32.76 6.03 -12.91
CA LEU A 396 31.60 5.26 -13.37
C LEU A 396 31.84 4.70 -14.79
N GLY A 397 31.79 3.39 -14.95
CA GLY A 397 32.00 2.74 -16.25
C GLY A 397 30.70 2.37 -16.96
N TYR A 398 30.62 2.50 -18.29
CA TYR A 398 29.53 1.91 -19.07
C TYR A 398 30.04 1.07 -20.25
N LEU A 399 29.27 0.04 -20.62
CA LEU A 399 29.54 -0.79 -21.80
C LEU A 399 28.61 -0.36 -22.94
N ALA A 400 29.15 0.07 -24.09
CA ALA A 400 28.34 0.52 -25.23
C ALA A 400 27.29 -0.49 -25.72
N SER A 401 27.52 -1.80 -25.54
CA SER A 401 26.55 -2.86 -25.86
C SER A 401 25.33 -2.90 -24.93
N MET A 402 25.42 -2.29 -23.75
CA MET A 402 24.35 -2.20 -22.76
C MET A 402 23.52 -0.92 -22.90
N VAL A 403 23.94 0.03 -23.74
CA VAL A 403 23.13 1.22 -24.08
C VAL A 403 22.13 0.85 -25.19
N PRO A 404 20.81 0.92 -24.98
CA PRO A 404 19.83 0.53 -25.99
C PRO A 404 19.84 1.47 -27.21
N THR A 405 19.52 0.94 -28.39
CA THR A 405 19.41 1.73 -29.63
C THR A 405 18.07 2.47 -29.78
N ASN A 406 17.18 2.36 -28.80
CA ASN A 406 15.93 3.13 -28.72
C ASN A 406 16.25 4.63 -28.53
N ALA A 407 15.58 5.51 -29.29
CA ALA A 407 15.89 6.94 -29.31
C ALA A 407 15.75 7.61 -27.93
N ALA A 408 14.64 7.37 -27.22
CA ALA A 408 14.42 7.90 -25.87
C ALA A 408 15.46 7.36 -24.88
N ALA A 409 15.63 6.04 -24.80
CA ALA A 409 16.57 5.43 -23.86
C ALA A 409 18.02 5.90 -24.10
N LYS A 410 18.43 6.06 -25.37
CA LYS A 410 19.75 6.60 -25.70
C LYS A 410 19.87 8.08 -25.36
N ARG A 411 18.87 8.92 -25.67
CA ARG A 411 18.86 10.35 -25.34
C ARG A 411 18.94 10.56 -23.83
N LEU A 412 18.10 9.86 -23.07
CA LEU A 412 18.07 9.94 -21.61
C LEU A 412 19.39 9.46 -21.00
N PHE A 413 19.98 8.36 -21.50
CA PHE A 413 21.30 7.94 -21.03
C PHE A 413 22.41 8.97 -21.34
N THR A 414 22.39 9.59 -22.54
CA THR A 414 23.35 10.66 -22.87
C THR A 414 23.16 11.90 -22.00
N GLN A 415 21.95 12.19 -21.55
CA GLN A 415 21.68 13.26 -20.58
C GLN A 415 22.19 12.86 -19.18
N ALA A 416 21.81 11.68 -18.69
CA ALA A 416 22.23 11.16 -17.38
C ALA A 416 23.76 11.12 -17.21
N VAL A 417 24.51 10.75 -18.26
CA VAL A 417 25.98 10.84 -18.26
C VAL A 417 26.46 12.28 -18.02
N ALA A 418 25.89 13.27 -18.71
CA ALA A 418 26.25 14.67 -18.52
C ALA A 418 25.81 15.24 -17.16
N ASP A 419 24.70 14.74 -16.60
CA ASP A 419 24.23 15.12 -15.26
C ASP A 419 25.16 14.57 -14.16
N LEU A 420 25.63 13.31 -14.31
CA LEU A 420 26.64 12.70 -13.44
C LEU A 420 27.98 13.45 -13.51
N GLU A 421 28.44 13.78 -14.73
CA GLU A 421 29.63 14.63 -14.94
C GLU A 421 29.47 16.02 -14.31
N ALA A 422 28.26 16.59 -14.32
CA ALA A 422 27.97 17.88 -13.69
C ALA A 422 28.02 17.82 -12.14
N GLN A 423 27.73 16.66 -11.53
CA GLN A 423 27.97 16.41 -10.09
C GLN A 423 29.43 15.98 -9.79
N GLY A 424 30.34 16.10 -10.75
CA GLY A 424 31.78 15.87 -10.55
C GLY A 424 32.20 14.40 -10.59
N ALA A 425 31.35 13.48 -11.05
CA ALA A 425 31.77 12.13 -11.40
C ALA A 425 32.56 12.12 -12.71
N VAL A 426 33.37 11.08 -12.91
CA VAL A 426 34.07 10.78 -14.17
C VAL A 426 33.40 9.56 -14.81
N VAL A 427 32.82 9.74 -16.00
CA VAL A 427 32.08 8.68 -16.69
C VAL A 427 32.83 8.21 -17.94
N GLU A 428 33.14 6.92 -18.04
CA GLU A 428 34.01 6.38 -19.09
C GLU A 428 33.38 5.17 -19.81
N GLU A 429 33.57 5.08 -21.14
CA GLU A 429 33.19 3.90 -21.92
C GLU A 429 34.26 2.82 -21.77
N ILE A 430 33.90 1.69 -21.16
CA ILE A 430 34.83 0.61 -20.80
C ILE A 430 34.63 -0.66 -21.61
N ARG A 431 35.61 -1.56 -21.53
CA ARG A 431 35.56 -2.90 -22.13
C ARG A 431 35.91 -3.97 -21.10
N ILE A 432 34.92 -4.78 -20.72
CA ILE A 432 35.16 -6.01 -19.96
C ILE A 432 35.36 -7.17 -20.95
N ASP A 433 36.60 -7.64 -21.10
CA ASP A 433 36.89 -8.81 -21.91
C ASP A 433 36.34 -10.09 -21.25
N GLY A 434 35.68 -10.96 -22.03
CA GLY A 434 35.05 -12.17 -21.50
C GLY A 434 33.65 -11.98 -20.88
N ILE A 435 33.05 -10.79 -20.93
CA ILE A 435 31.71 -10.52 -20.35
C ILE A 435 30.54 -11.17 -21.10
N ALA A 436 30.76 -11.63 -22.34
CA ALA A 436 29.68 -12.10 -23.22
C ALA A 436 28.92 -13.35 -22.71
N PRO A 437 29.57 -14.41 -22.17
CA PRO A 437 28.89 -15.50 -21.47
C PRO A 437 27.94 -15.01 -20.38
N VAL A 438 28.42 -14.16 -19.46
CA VAL A 438 27.63 -13.61 -18.33
C VAL A 438 26.36 -12.92 -18.82
N LEU A 439 26.47 -12.05 -19.84
CA LEU A 439 25.32 -11.34 -20.42
C LEU A 439 24.39 -12.23 -21.27
N SER A 440 24.84 -13.43 -21.65
CA SER A 440 24.09 -14.39 -22.48
C SER A 440 23.48 -15.56 -21.70
N GLU A 441 23.94 -15.80 -20.47
CA GLU A 441 23.55 -16.96 -19.67
C GLU A 441 22.05 -16.93 -19.32
N GLY A 442 21.42 -18.11 -19.36
CA GLY A 442 19.99 -18.26 -19.15
C GLY A 442 19.56 -17.85 -17.74
N SER A 443 18.26 -17.56 -17.55
CA SER A 443 17.72 -17.52 -16.20
C SER A 443 17.47 -18.93 -15.69
N GLY A 444 17.80 -19.17 -14.42
CA GLY A 444 17.47 -20.41 -13.73
C GLY A 444 15.99 -20.75 -13.67
N SER A 445 15.13 -19.76 -13.90
CA SER A 445 13.67 -19.86 -13.87
C SER A 445 13.03 -20.89 -14.80
N THR A 446 13.78 -21.63 -15.63
CA THR A 446 13.26 -22.82 -16.33
C THR A 446 13.61 -24.14 -15.64
N ASN A 447 14.80 -24.23 -15.03
CA ASN A 447 15.37 -25.47 -14.51
C ASN A 447 15.23 -25.57 -12.98
N GLU A 448 15.44 -24.46 -12.26
CA GLU A 448 15.39 -24.38 -10.79
C GLU A 448 13.97 -24.44 -10.26
N PHE A 449 13.05 -23.65 -10.82
CA PHE A 449 11.67 -23.48 -10.34
C PHE A 449 10.93 -24.75 -9.89
N LYS A 450 11.16 -25.91 -10.50
CA LYS A 450 10.51 -27.16 -10.08
C LYS A 450 11.07 -27.71 -8.76
N HIS A 451 12.36 -27.54 -8.52
CA HIS A 451 13.06 -27.92 -7.30
C HIS A 451 12.71 -26.94 -6.18
N ASP A 452 13.02 -25.65 -6.36
CA ASP A 452 12.85 -24.60 -5.35
C ASP A 452 11.39 -24.48 -4.88
N LEU A 453 10.44 -24.58 -5.81
CA LEU A 453 9.01 -24.55 -5.47
C LEU A 453 8.59 -25.81 -4.70
N ALA A 454 9.21 -26.97 -4.92
CA ALA A 454 8.91 -28.16 -4.12
C ALA A 454 9.42 -28.01 -2.69
N ASP A 455 10.62 -27.46 -2.51
CA ASP A 455 11.20 -27.12 -1.20
C ASP A 455 10.33 -26.09 -0.44
N TYR A 456 9.91 -25.00 -1.11
CA TYR A 456 8.99 -24.02 -0.53
C TYR A 456 7.64 -24.66 -0.14
N ILE A 457 7.12 -25.58 -0.96
CA ILE A 457 5.87 -26.30 -0.69
C ILE A 457 6.00 -27.31 0.46
N GLU A 458 7.19 -27.82 0.75
CA GLU A 458 7.44 -28.64 1.94
C GLU A 458 7.55 -27.79 3.23
N ARG A 459 8.06 -26.56 3.14
CA ARG A 459 8.33 -25.70 4.31
C ARG A 459 7.20 -24.75 4.70
N HIS A 460 6.58 -24.04 3.75
CA HIS A 460 5.72 -22.88 4.05
C HIS A 460 4.27 -23.00 3.56
N LEU A 461 4.03 -23.72 2.46
CA LEU A 461 2.70 -23.79 1.84
C LEU A 461 1.66 -24.43 2.80
N SER A 462 0.59 -23.70 3.09
CA SER A 462 -0.45 -24.09 4.05
C SER A 462 -1.08 -25.46 3.76
N ASP A 463 -1.40 -26.20 4.83
CA ASP A 463 -1.99 -27.55 4.77
C ASP A 463 -3.42 -27.55 4.16
N ASP A 464 -4.13 -26.42 4.20
CA ASP A 464 -5.43 -26.24 3.52
C ASP A 464 -5.30 -26.16 1.99
N VAL A 465 -4.09 -25.91 1.44
CA VAL A 465 -3.85 -25.80 0.00
C VAL A 465 -3.76 -27.17 -0.65
N THR A 466 -4.87 -27.61 -1.25
CA THR A 466 -4.95 -28.91 -1.95
C THR A 466 -4.22 -29.00 -3.31
N ILE A 467 -3.49 -27.96 -3.73
CA ILE A 467 -2.77 -27.89 -5.01
C ILE A 467 -1.27 -27.72 -4.72
N ARG A 468 -0.57 -28.83 -4.44
CA ARG A 468 0.80 -28.86 -3.89
C ARG A 468 1.87 -29.36 -4.87
N THR A 469 1.60 -29.40 -6.18
CA THR A 469 2.61 -29.73 -7.21
C THR A 469 2.38 -28.98 -8.52
N LEU A 470 3.41 -28.87 -9.37
CA LEU A 470 3.24 -28.33 -10.73
C LEU A 470 2.23 -29.16 -11.56
N ASP A 471 2.18 -30.49 -11.40
CA ASP A 471 1.16 -31.31 -12.05
C ASP A 471 -0.26 -30.97 -11.58
N ASP A 472 -0.46 -30.71 -10.28
CA ASP A 472 -1.76 -30.27 -9.75
C ASP A 472 -2.14 -28.88 -10.26
N ILE A 473 -1.19 -27.94 -10.34
CA ILE A 473 -1.42 -26.61 -10.94
C ILE A 473 -1.84 -26.79 -12.41
N ILE A 474 -1.07 -27.53 -13.21
CA ILE A 474 -1.36 -27.83 -14.62
C ILE A 474 -2.71 -28.56 -14.79
N ALA A 475 -3.09 -29.46 -13.87
CA ALA A 475 -4.34 -30.21 -13.91
C ALA A 475 -5.55 -29.37 -13.47
N SER A 476 -5.38 -28.46 -12.52
CA SER A 476 -6.47 -27.62 -11.96
C SER A 476 -7.00 -26.60 -12.96
N GLY A 477 -6.14 -26.04 -13.81
CA GLY A 477 -6.46 -24.89 -14.65
C GLY A 477 -6.68 -23.58 -13.88
N ARG A 478 -6.29 -23.55 -12.59
CA ARG A 478 -6.38 -22.39 -11.68
C ARG A 478 -5.10 -21.57 -11.73
N PHE A 479 -4.78 -21.08 -12.91
CA PHE A 479 -3.56 -20.31 -13.19
C PHE A 479 -3.80 -19.48 -14.46
N VAL A 480 -2.95 -18.50 -14.73
CA VAL A 480 -3.01 -17.63 -15.91
C VAL A 480 -2.97 -18.47 -17.20
N PRO A 481 -4.01 -18.44 -18.05
CA PRO A 481 -4.13 -19.37 -19.18
C PRO A 481 -2.95 -19.33 -20.17
N SER A 482 -2.29 -18.17 -20.31
CA SER A 482 -1.11 -17.97 -21.17
C SER A 482 0.11 -18.78 -20.71
N ARG A 483 0.22 -19.10 -19.42
CA ARG A 483 1.40 -19.75 -18.81
C ARG A 483 1.42 -21.28 -18.92
N ARG A 484 0.38 -21.91 -19.48
CA ARG A 484 0.24 -23.39 -19.50
C ARG A 484 1.44 -24.11 -20.12
N SER A 485 2.01 -23.58 -21.21
CA SER A 485 3.19 -24.15 -21.85
C SER A 485 4.44 -24.06 -20.99
N THR A 486 4.62 -22.94 -20.26
CA THR A 486 5.74 -22.74 -19.34
C THR A 486 5.68 -23.73 -18.18
N PHE A 487 4.52 -23.89 -17.51
CA PHE A 487 4.40 -24.87 -16.43
C PHE A 487 4.63 -26.31 -16.91
N VAL A 488 4.13 -26.68 -18.11
CA VAL A 488 4.40 -28.00 -18.70
C VAL A 488 5.89 -28.19 -19.03
N GLN A 489 6.59 -27.15 -19.48
CA GLN A 489 8.04 -27.20 -19.72
C GLN A 489 8.82 -27.37 -18.42
N ARG A 490 8.55 -26.54 -17.41
CA ARG A 490 9.22 -26.60 -16.10
C ARG A 490 8.95 -27.91 -15.38
N ASN A 491 7.72 -28.42 -15.41
CA ASN A 491 7.40 -29.71 -14.80
C ASN A 491 8.07 -30.91 -15.53
N ALA A 492 8.48 -30.75 -16.79
CA ALA A 492 9.20 -31.78 -17.52
C ALA A 492 10.68 -31.92 -17.12
N VAL A 493 11.24 -30.97 -16.35
CA VAL A 493 12.60 -31.04 -15.83
C VAL A 493 12.74 -32.22 -14.84
N THR A 494 13.78 -33.03 -15.01
CA THR A 494 14.12 -34.12 -14.07
C THR A 494 15.22 -33.68 -13.09
N PRO A 495 15.38 -34.33 -11.92
CA PRO A 495 16.45 -34.01 -10.98
C PRO A 495 17.83 -34.04 -11.64
N GLU A 496 18.10 -35.03 -12.50
CA GLU A 496 19.37 -35.16 -13.21
C GLU A 496 19.63 -34.03 -14.23
N GLN A 497 18.58 -33.37 -14.72
CA GLN A 497 18.69 -32.18 -15.57
C GLN A 497 18.94 -30.93 -14.73
N TYR A 498 18.29 -30.82 -13.57
CA TYR A 498 18.55 -29.76 -12.59
C TYR A 498 19.99 -29.84 -12.08
N ASP A 499 20.43 -30.97 -11.52
CA ASP A 499 21.78 -31.20 -10.98
C ASP A 499 22.88 -30.86 -12.00
N ALA A 500 22.70 -31.32 -13.24
CA ALA A 500 23.67 -31.12 -14.31
C ALA A 500 23.73 -29.67 -14.79
N TRP A 501 22.58 -28.97 -14.85
CA TRP A 501 22.51 -27.58 -15.27
C TRP A 501 22.97 -26.62 -14.15
N MET A 502 22.55 -26.86 -12.89
CA MET A 502 22.96 -26.08 -11.72
C MET A 502 24.47 -25.95 -11.62
N LYS A 503 25.18 -27.08 -11.77
CA LYS A 503 26.65 -27.07 -11.74
C LYS A 503 27.25 -26.10 -12.77
N SER A 504 26.75 -26.13 -14.01
CA SER A 504 27.23 -25.19 -15.05
C SER A 504 26.75 -23.76 -14.84
N HIS A 505 25.57 -23.56 -14.25
CA HIS A 505 25.04 -22.22 -14.00
C HIS A 505 25.83 -21.51 -12.90
N THR A 506 26.00 -22.13 -11.73
CA THR A 506 26.80 -21.59 -10.63
C THR A 506 28.24 -21.31 -11.07
N GLU A 507 28.85 -22.18 -11.89
CA GLU A 507 30.17 -21.93 -12.47
C GLU A 507 30.20 -20.66 -13.37
N VAL A 508 29.10 -20.29 -14.04
CA VAL A 508 29.01 -19.01 -14.78
C VAL A 508 28.73 -17.83 -13.84
N LEU A 509 27.93 -18.00 -12.79
CA LEU A 509 27.66 -16.95 -11.78
C LEU A 509 28.94 -16.55 -11.03
N ASP A 510 29.64 -17.53 -10.45
CA ASP A 510 30.87 -17.31 -9.65
C ASP A 510 31.97 -16.63 -10.49
N ASN A 511 32.19 -17.13 -11.71
CA ASN A 511 33.14 -16.52 -12.65
C ASN A 511 32.65 -15.13 -13.13
N GLY A 512 31.34 -14.91 -13.22
CA GLY A 512 30.74 -13.64 -13.60
C GLY A 512 30.97 -12.55 -12.55
N GLY A 513 30.65 -12.82 -11.29
CA GLY A 513 30.91 -11.91 -10.17
C GLY A 513 32.41 -11.59 -10.05
N THR A 514 33.26 -12.61 -10.12
CA THR A 514 34.73 -12.46 -10.14
C THR A 514 35.23 -11.60 -11.30
N LEU A 515 34.65 -11.77 -12.51
CA LEU A 515 35.04 -11.00 -13.69
C LEU A 515 34.64 -9.53 -13.58
N VAL A 516 33.42 -9.23 -13.10
CA VAL A 516 32.90 -7.85 -13.04
C VAL A 516 33.56 -7.08 -11.90
N THR A 517 33.72 -7.67 -10.72
CA THR A 517 34.47 -7.05 -9.60
C THR A 517 35.93 -6.82 -9.99
N GLY A 518 36.61 -7.82 -10.58
CA GLY A 518 37.97 -7.67 -11.08
C GLY A 518 38.13 -6.63 -12.19
N ALA A 519 37.07 -6.32 -12.94
CA ALA A 519 37.08 -5.24 -13.93
C ALA A 519 36.84 -3.85 -13.29
N LEU A 520 35.96 -3.75 -12.29
CA LEU A 520 35.81 -2.54 -11.47
C LEU A 520 37.14 -2.17 -10.79
N ASP A 521 37.86 -3.16 -10.26
CA ASP A 521 39.16 -2.95 -9.61
C ASP A 521 40.30 -2.64 -10.60
N ALA A 522 40.24 -3.16 -11.83
CA ALA A 522 41.28 -2.94 -12.85
C ALA A 522 41.19 -1.56 -13.53
N GLU A 523 39.97 -1.04 -13.72
CA GLU A 523 39.71 0.27 -14.34
C GLU A 523 39.48 1.39 -13.29
N ASP A 524 39.69 1.09 -11.99
CA ASP A 524 39.54 2.02 -10.85
C ASP A 524 38.14 2.64 -10.79
N LEU A 525 37.09 1.81 -10.75
CA LEU A 525 35.68 2.23 -10.80
C LEU A 525 34.94 1.94 -9.49
N ASP A 526 34.04 2.84 -9.11
CA ASP A 526 33.07 2.64 -8.01
C ASP A 526 31.92 1.73 -8.46
N ALA A 527 31.35 1.99 -9.65
CA ALA A 527 30.20 1.27 -10.19
C ALA A 527 30.16 1.22 -11.73
N LEU A 528 29.37 0.29 -12.25
CA LEU A 528 28.93 0.30 -13.65
C LEU A 528 27.56 0.98 -13.78
N ILE A 529 27.35 1.74 -14.86
CA ILE A 529 26.08 2.39 -15.16
C ILE A 529 25.51 1.99 -16.52
N TYR A 530 24.19 1.85 -16.60
CA TYR A 530 23.45 1.56 -17.85
C TYR A 530 21.93 1.80 -17.68
N PRO A 531 21.14 1.98 -18.74
CA PRO A 531 19.68 2.08 -18.61
C PRO A 531 19.04 0.76 -18.16
N SER A 532 18.12 0.75 -17.19
CA SER A 532 17.39 -0.49 -16.82
C SER A 532 16.57 -1.06 -17.98
N GLY A 533 16.22 -0.24 -18.98
CA GLY A 533 15.52 -0.69 -20.17
C GLY A 533 15.25 0.43 -21.17
N THR A 534 14.02 0.46 -21.68
CA THR A 534 13.49 1.41 -22.66
C THR A 534 12.02 1.71 -22.30
N PRO A 535 11.39 2.76 -22.87
CA PRO A 535 9.99 3.08 -22.57
C PRO A 535 9.05 1.90 -22.84
N TYR A 536 8.52 1.29 -21.77
CA TYR A 536 7.71 0.06 -21.80
C TYR A 536 8.35 -1.14 -22.54
N GLY A 537 9.68 -1.25 -22.55
CA GLY A 537 10.41 -2.41 -23.09
C GLY A 537 11.73 -2.68 -22.37
N THR A 538 12.19 -3.93 -22.32
CA THR A 538 13.43 -4.32 -21.64
C THR A 538 14.64 -4.37 -22.57
N HIS A 539 15.87 -4.34 -22.02
CA HIS A 539 17.11 -4.62 -22.77
C HIS A 539 17.79 -5.87 -22.20
N SER A 540 17.99 -6.88 -23.04
CA SER A 540 18.25 -8.26 -22.55
C SER A 540 19.57 -8.43 -21.80
N THR A 541 20.58 -7.60 -22.06
CA THR A 541 21.87 -7.63 -21.34
C THR A 541 21.75 -7.07 -19.92
N ASN A 542 20.87 -6.07 -19.75
CA ASN A 542 20.77 -5.28 -18.52
C ASN A 542 19.86 -5.98 -17.51
N MET A 543 18.88 -6.74 -18.02
CA MET A 543 18.17 -7.77 -17.27
C MET A 543 19.11 -8.83 -16.67
N ARG A 544 20.28 -9.06 -17.27
CA ARG A 544 21.17 -10.19 -16.97
C ARG A 544 22.33 -9.86 -16.04
N LEU A 545 22.95 -8.69 -16.13
CA LEU A 545 24.26 -8.46 -15.48
C LEU A 545 24.24 -8.73 -13.96
N SER A 546 23.44 -7.99 -13.16
CA SER A 546 23.34 -8.25 -11.71
C SER A 546 22.82 -9.69 -11.37
N PRO A 547 21.70 -10.18 -11.95
CA PRO A 547 21.23 -11.54 -11.66
C PRO A 547 22.18 -12.67 -12.06
N ASN A 548 23.03 -12.47 -13.07
CA ASN A 548 24.01 -13.44 -13.53
C ASN A 548 25.41 -13.23 -12.87
N THR A 549 25.51 -12.41 -11.82
CA THR A 549 26.75 -12.16 -11.06
C THR A 549 26.57 -12.15 -9.54
N GLY A 550 25.33 -12.07 -9.03
CA GLY A 550 25.03 -11.93 -7.60
C GLY A 550 25.03 -10.47 -7.10
N LEU A 551 25.76 -9.61 -7.80
CA LEU A 551 26.06 -8.21 -7.43
C LEU A 551 24.81 -7.33 -7.27
N PRO A 552 24.83 -6.32 -6.39
CA PRO A 552 23.70 -5.41 -6.18
C PRO A 552 23.53 -4.42 -7.34
N ALA A 553 22.29 -3.97 -7.54
CA ALA A 553 21.95 -2.91 -8.46
C ALA A 553 20.83 -2.00 -7.92
N VAL A 554 21.05 -0.69 -7.97
CA VAL A 554 20.04 0.34 -7.66
C VAL A 554 19.56 0.95 -8.97
N THR A 555 18.25 1.07 -9.16
CA THR A 555 17.65 1.76 -10.31
C THR A 555 16.95 3.04 -9.85
N VAL A 556 17.13 4.14 -10.59
CA VAL A 556 16.65 5.50 -10.26
C VAL A 556 16.14 6.20 -11.54
N PRO A 557 15.04 6.97 -11.51
CA PRO A 557 14.50 7.63 -12.71
C PRO A 557 15.52 8.54 -13.42
N MET A 558 15.73 8.35 -14.73
CA MET A 558 16.54 9.25 -15.57
C MET A 558 15.69 10.05 -16.56
N GLY A 559 14.43 10.30 -16.19
CA GLY A 559 13.46 11.09 -16.94
C GLY A 559 12.59 10.29 -17.91
N GLN A 560 11.90 11.03 -18.79
CA GLN A 560 10.80 10.52 -19.61
C GLN A 560 11.07 10.66 -21.11
N ALA A 561 10.44 9.78 -21.89
CA ALA A 561 10.36 9.90 -23.34
C ALA A 561 9.47 11.09 -23.75
N VAL A 562 9.87 11.76 -24.84
CA VAL A 562 9.16 12.91 -25.43
C VAL A 562 8.71 12.59 -26.86
N GLU A 563 7.81 13.39 -27.43
CA GLU A 563 7.28 13.20 -28.80
C GLU A 563 8.40 13.03 -29.85
N ALA A 564 9.47 13.82 -29.73
CA ALA A 564 10.61 13.80 -30.63
C ALA A 564 11.40 12.46 -30.63
N ASP A 565 11.22 11.61 -29.62
CA ASP A 565 11.83 10.27 -29.58
C ASP A 565 11.08 9.24 -30.46
N GLY A 566 9.89 9.58 -30.97
CA GLY A 566 9.01 8.61 -31.66
C GLY A 566 8.51 7.49 -30.74
N SER A 567 8.43 7.76 -29.43
CA SER A 567 8.03 6.84 -28.38
C SER A 567 6.69 7.29 -27.75
N ILE A 568 6.28 6.67 -26.65
CA ILE A 568 5.14 7.11 -25.84
C ILE A 568 5.62 8.26 -24.96
N THR A 569 5.09 9.47 -25.17
CA THR A 569 5.36 10.63 -24.32
C THR A 569 5.02 10.32 -22.86
N GLY A 570 5.83 10.79 -21.91
CA GLY A 570 5.63 10.58 -20.46
C GLY A 570 6.06 9.20 -19.96
N ALA A 571 6.47 8.29 -20.84
CA ALA A 571 6.96 6.97 -20.45
C ALA A 571 8.39 7.06 -19.90
N GLY A 572 8.57 6.67 -18.64
CA GLY A 572 9.85 6.71 -17.94
C GLY A 572 10.91 5.74 -18.46
N VAL A 573 12.16 6.05 -18.18
CA VAL A 573 13.30 5.11 -18.20
C VAL A 573 14.19 5.42 -16.98
N ASN A 574 14.71 4.39 -16.33
CA ASN A 574 15.65 4.55 -15.22
C ASN A 574 17.12 4.35 -15.66
N LEU A 575 18.02 5.05 -14.97
CA LEU A 575 19.43 4.71 -14.85
C LEU A 575 19.58 3.58 -13.83
N GLU A 576 20.47 2.64 -14.10
CA GLU A 576 20.85 1.57 -13.18
C GLU A 576 22.33 1.70 -12.83
N LEU A 577 22.63 1.61 -11.54
CA LEU A 577 23.99 1.60 -10.97
C LEU A 577 24.24 0.19 -10.39
N LEU A 578 25.34 -0.45 -10.76
CA LEU A 578 25.73 -1.80 -10.32
C LEU A 578 27.11 -1.76 -9.67
N GLY A 579 27.23 -2.35 -8.48
CA GLY A 579 28.39 -2.21 -7.61
C GLY A 579 29.13 -3.53 -7.32
N ARG A 580 29.86 -3.54 -6.21
CA ARG A 580 30.52 -4.73 -5.64
C ARG A 580 29.55 -5.44 -4.68
N ASP A 581 29.80 -6.72 -4.35
CA ASP A 581 29.00 -7.41 -3.35
C ASP A 581 29.00 -6.63 -2.02
N PHE A 582 27.81 -6.40 -1.46
CA PHE A 582 27.58 -5.63 -0.23
C PHE A 582 27.89 -4.12 -0.31
N SER A 583 27.99 -3.54 -1.52
CA SER A 583 28.21 -2.09 -1.73
C SER A 583 26.92 -1.28 -1.90
N GLU A 584 25.77 -1.74 -1.42
CA GLU A 584 24.48 -1.06 -1.58
C GLU A 584 24.49 0.36 -1.00
N GLY A 585 25.21 0.61 0.10
CA GLY A 585 25.34 1.96 0.68
C GLY A 585 26.02 2.95 -0.27
N GLU A 586 27.06 2.52 -1.00
CA GLU A 586 27.74 3.34 -2.00
C GLU A 586 26.86 3.58 -3.24
N LEU A 587 26.09 2.57 -3.65
CA LEU A 587 25.13 2.68 -4.75
C LEU A 587 23.95 3.61 -4.40
N LEU A 588 23.43 3.52 -3.17
CA LEU A 588 22.37 4.39 -2.67
C LEU A 588 22.88 5.83 -2.51
N ALA A 589 24.09 6.05 -2.01
CA ALA A 589 24.73 7.37 -1.96
C ALA A 589 24.83 8.02 -3.36
N MET A 590 25.36 7.29 -4.35
CA MET A 590 25.48 7.79 -5.73
C MET A 590 24.13 7.99 -6.42
N ALA A 591 23.15 7.10 -6.18
CA ALA A 591 21.80 7.23 -6.70
C ALA A 591 21.05 8.43 -6.07
N TYR A 592 21.25 8.69 -4.78
CA TYR A 592 20.68 9.82 -4.06
C TYR A 592 21.24 11.15 -4.58
N ALA A 593 22.56 11.29 -4.69
CA ALA A 593 23.18 12.46 -5.31
C ALA A 593 22.66 12.72 -6.74
N TYR A 594 22.48 11.66 -7.55
CA TYR A 594 21.85 11.78 -8.87
C TYR A 594 20.37 12.21 -8.81
N GLU A 595 19.59 11.64 -7.89
CA GLU A 595 18.18 11.98 -7.67
C GLU A 595 18.01 13.43 -7.22
N GLN A 596 18.75 13.88 -6.21
CA GLN A 596 18.68 15.26 -5.68
C GLN A 596 19.11 16.29 -6.74
N ALA A 597 20.08 15.95 -7.59
CA ALA A 597 20.53 16.81 -8.69
C ALA A 597 19.55 16.93 -9.86
N THR A 598 18.63 15.96 -10.06
CA THR A 598 17.84 15.85 -11.30
C THR A 598 16.32 15.86 -11.12
N GLN A 599 15.81 15.37 -9.98
CA GLN A 599 14.38 15.31 -9.61
C GLN A 599 13.50 14.77 -10.77
N HIS A 600 13.95 13.69 -11.41
CA HIS A 600 13.37 13.16 -12.64
C HIS A 600 12.06 12.38 -12.48
N ARG A 601 11.62 12.09 -11.25
CA ARG A 601 10.30 11.49 -10.99
C ARG A 601 9.20 12.54 -11.20
N VAL A 602 8.07 12.10 -11.76
CA VAL A 602 6.84 12.91 -11.86
C VAL A 602 5.67 12.07 -11.35
N ALA A 603 4.76 12.64 -10.57
CA ALA A 603 3.54 11.97 -10.14
C ALA A 603 2.58 11.71 -11.33
N PRO A 604 1.84 10.59 -11.38
CA PRO A 604 0.91 10.32 -12.47
C PRO A 604 -0.42 11.07 -12.29
N GLU A 605 -0.75 11.93 -13.26
CA GLU A 605 -1.84 12.92 -13.22
C GLU A 605 -3.22 12.38 -12.76
N LEU A 606 -3.55 11.14 -13.09
CA LEU A 606 -4.86 10.52 -12.77
C LEU A 606 -5.02 10.09 -11.30
N TYR A 607 -4.02 10.35 -10.45
CA TYR A 607 -3.92 9.84 -9.07
C TYR A 607 -3.47 10.91 -8.06
N GLY A 608 -3.88 12.17 -8.27
CA GLY A 608 -3.71 13.26 -7.30
C GLY A 608 -4.48 13.04 -5.98
N PRO A 609 -4.66 14.07 -5.13
CA PRO A 609 -5.51 13.97 -3.94
C PRO A 609 -6.93 13.48 -4.28
N LEU A 610 -7.59 12.86 -3.31
CA LEU A 610 -9.02 12.61 -3.41
C LEU A 610 -9.72 13.95 -3.23
N GLU A 611 -10.58 14.35 -4.17
CA GLU A 611 -11.47 15.49 -3.95
C GLU A 611 -12.31 15.24 -2.69
N ASP A 612 -12.42 16.26 -1.84
CA ASP A 612 -13.21 16.22 -0.61
C ASP A 612 -14.69 15.87 -0.87
N LYS A 613 -15.43 15.60 0.23
CA LYS A 613 -16.89 15.57 0.18
C LYS A 613 -17.40 16.84 -0.52
N ALA A 614 -18.43 16.68 -1.36
CA ALA A 614 -18.86 17.71 -2.31
C ALA A 614 -19.06 19.08 -1.62
N PRO A 615 -18.58 20.18 -2.23
CA PRO A 615 -18.39 21.45 -1.54
C PRO A 615 -19.66 21.96 -0.86
N ALA A 616 -19.51 22.34 0.41
CA ALA A 616 -20.55 22.95 1.21
C ALA A 616 -21.23 24.09 0.44
N LYS A 617 -22.56 24.13 0.47
CA LYS A 617 -23.32 25.17 -0.23
C LYS A 617 -23.27 26.46 0.57
N PRO A 618 -23.08 27.63 -0.07
CA PRO A 618 -23.10 28.89 0.66
C PRO A 618 -24.50 29.15 1.23
N VAL A 619 -24.57 29.24 2.56
CA VAL A 619 -25.68 29.80 3.33
C VAL A 619 -25.14 31.03 4.06
N THR A 620 -25.98 32.05 4.24
CA THR A 620 -25.55 33.37 4.70
C THR A 620 -25.75 33.54 6.21
N ALA A 621 -24.65 33.52 6.96
CA ALA A 621 -24.65 34.12 8.30
C ALA A 621 -24.90 35.64 8.20
N SER A 622 -25.62 36.19 9.19
CA SER A 622 -25.82 37.63 9.33
C SER A 622 -25.60 38.06 10.78
N ALA A 623 -24.33 38.09 11.19
CA ALA A 623 -23.93 38.76 12.42
C ALA A 623 -23.98 40.29 12.25
N GLU A 624 -24.19 41.03 13.35
CA GLU A 624 -23.77 42.42 13.43
C GLU A 624 -22.22 42.48 13.32
N PRO A 625 -21.61 43.53 12.73
CA PRO A 625 -20.19 43.50 12.41
C PRO A 625 -19.28 43.34 13.64
N GLY A 626 -18.45 42.28 13.63
CA GLY A 626 -17.38 42.05 14.61
C GLY A 626 -17.49 40.78 15.45
N TRP A 627 -18.36 39.82 15.10
CA TRP A 627 -18.58 38.58 15.86
C TRP A 627 -18.65 37.38 14.92
N THR A 628 -18.14 36.22 15.34
CA THR A 628 -18.10 34.98 14.53
C THR A 628 -18.28 33.75 15.41
N VAL A 629 -19.12 32.82 14.96
CA VAL A 629 -19.34 31.49 15.56
C VAL A 629 -18.90 30.42 14.56
N THR A 630 -18.15 29.42 15.02
CA THR A 630 -17.67 28.30 14.19
C THR A 630 -17.74 26.97 14.94
N THR A 631 -17.73 25.87 14.19
CA THR A 631 -17.55 24.51 14.70
C THR A 631 -16.24 23.90 14.18
N SER A 632 -15.70 22.90 14.89
CA SER A 632 -14.52 22.14 14.46
C SER A 632 -14.77 21.20 13.27
N THR A 633 -16.05 20.96 12.92
CA THR A 633 -16.50 20.21 11.74
C THR A 633 -17.95 20.59 11.42
N ASP A 634 -18.38 20.43 10.15
CA ASP A 634 -19.77 20.58 9.71
C ASP A 634 -20.55 19.24 9.68
N GLU A 635 -19.84 18.11 9.64
CA GLU A 635 -20.39 16.75 9.77
C GLU A 635 -19.71 15.96 10.91
N VAL A 636 -20.48 15.24 11.74
CA VAL A 636 -19.98 14.43 12.87
C VAL A 636 -20.88 13.19 13.09
N ALA A 637 -20.37 12.08 13.64
CA ALA A 637 -21.21 10.91 13.96
C ALA A 637 -21.62 10.86 15.45
N VAL A 638 -22.79 10.26 15.75
CA VAL A 638 -23.23 10.02 17.14
C VAL A 638 -22.19 9.19 17.91
N GLY A 639 -21.64 9.78 18.97
CA GLY A 639 -20.54 9.25 19.78
C GLY A 639 -19.20 9.97 19.58
N GLU A 640 -19.09 10.86 18.58
CA GLU A 640 -17.94 11.75 18.35
C GLU A 640 -18.20 13.14 18.94
N THR A 641 -17.17 13.99 18.98
CA THR A 641 -17.20 15.32 19.63
C THR A 641 -16.97 16.43 18.61
N VAL A 642 -17.74 17.51 18.73
CA VAL A 642 -17.55 18.77 18.01
C VAL A 642 -17.21 19.87 19.01
N THR A 643 -16.37 20.82 18.62
CA THR A 643 -16.06 22.01 19.43
C THR A 643 -16.63 23.25 18.77
N VAL A 644 -17.37 24.05 19.53
CA VAL A 644 -17.96 25.32 19.11
C VAL A 644 -17.07 26.45 19.63
N THR A 645 -16.76 27.43 18.80
CA THR A 645 -15.91 28.58 19.15
C THR A 645 -16.62 29.88 18.79
N VAL A 646 -16.69 30.81 19.74
CA VAL A 646 -17.25 32.15 19.58
C VAL A 646 -16.15 33.19 19.75
N THR A 647 -15.98 34.03 18.74
CA THR A 647 -14.94 35.05 18.66
C THR A 647 -15.53 36.45 18.42
N ALA A 648 -14.82 37.47 18.92
CA ALA A 648 -15.16 38.87 18.73
C ALA A 648 -13.93 39.70 18.30
N ASP A 649 -14.11 40.56 17.30
CA ASP A 649 -13.13 41.53 16.84
C ASP A 649 -13.21 42.81 17.69
N ALA A 650 -12.10 43.17 18.34
CA ALA A 650 -11.95 44.40 19.13
C ALA A 650 -12.95 44.55 20.29
N ALA A 651 -13.03 43.55 21.17
CA ALA A 651 -13.86 43.51 22.38
C ALA A 651 -13.38 44.46 23.51
N SER A 652 -13.17 45.75 23.22
CA SER A 652 -12.77 46.75 24.20
C SER A 652 -13.85 47.00 25.27
N ASP A 653 -13.42 47.17 26.53
CA ASP A 653 -14.24 47.48 27.72
C ASP A 653 -15.19 46.37 28.20
N LEU A 654 -14.98 45.12 27.77
CA LEU A 654 -15.65 43.92 28.29
C LEU A 654 -15.05 43.52 29.65
N TYR A 655 -15.83 43.59 30.75
CA TYR A 655 -15.32 43.40 32.13
C TYR A 655 -15.80 42.09 32.79
N ALA A 656 -17.07 41.77 32.56
CA ALA A 656 -17.69 40.49 32.86
C ALA A 656 -18.77 40.25 31.81
N TYR A 657 -19.11 39.00 31.53
CA TYR A 657 -20.17 38.70 30.57
C TYR A 657 -20.79 37.33 30.84
N ASP A 658 -22.04 37.19 30.41
CA ASP A 658 -22.74 35.93 30.29
C ASP A 658 -22.98 35.68 28.80
N LEU A 659 -22.39 34.61 28.25
CA LEU A 659 -22.58 34.18 26.86
C LEU A 659 -23.47 32.95 26.84
N ALA A 660 -24.66 33.09 26.28
CA ALA A 660 -25.58 31.98 26.02
C ALA A 660 -25.25 31.31 24.67
N LEU A 661 -24.96 30.01 24.71
CA LEU A 661 -24.93 29.14 23.54
C LEU A 661 -26.13 28.20 23.59
N ASP A 662 -27.18 28.50 22.82
CA ASP A 662 -28.34 27.63 22.64
C ASP A 662 -27.93 26.45 21.74
N PHE A 663 -28.30 25.23 22.12
CA PHE A 663 -28.05 24.00 21.35
C PHE A 663 -29.26 23.05 21.45
N ASP A 664 -29.39 22.06 20.56
CA ASP A 664 -30.44 21.04 20.71
C ASP A 664 -29.97 19.91 21.65
N PRO A 665 -30.50 19.78 22.88
CA PRO A 665 -30.10 18.74 23.83
C PRO A 665 -30.58 17.33 23.45
N GLU A 666 -31.43 17.17 22.42
CA GLU A 666 -31.72 15.85 21.83
C GLU A 666 -30.63 15.42 20.82
N VAL A 667 -29.77 16.35 20.35
CA VAL A 667 -28.72 16.10 19.33
C VAL A 667 -27.30 16.23 19.90
N LEU A 668 -27.04 17.25 20.71
CA LEU A 668 -25.74 17.57 21.31
C LEU A 668 -25.82 17.55 22.84
N ALA A 669 -24.73 17.14 23.50
CA ALA A 669 -24.57 17.26 24.94
C ALA A 669 -23.23 17.93 25.27
N TYR A 670 -23.25 19.06 25.97
CA TYR A 670 -22.06 19.75 26.43
C TYR A 670 -21.15 18.81 27.25
N VAL A 671 -19.86 18.83 26.94
CA VAL A 671 -18.83 18.11 27.69
C VAL A 671 -18.49 18.95 28.93
N GLU A 672 -18.94 18.49 30.09
CA GLU A 672 -18.78 19.19 31.38
C GLU A 672 -17.31 19.59 31.61
N GLY A 673 -17.08 20.89 31.81
CA GLY A 673 -15.74 21.47 32.02
C GLY A 673 -14.93 21.75 30.76
N SER A 674 -15.49 21.60 29.55
CA SER A 674 -14.79 21.90 28.29
C SER A 674 -14.85 23.38 27.85
N ALA A 675 -15.61 24.22 28.56
CA ALA A 675 -15.71 25.65 28.24
C ALA A 675 -14.46 26.44 28.68
N SER A 676 -13.79 27.09 27.72
CA SER A 676 -12.64 27.99 27.92
C SER A 676 -12.83 29.35 27.23
N THR A 677 -11.95 30.31 27.49
CA THR A 677 -11.90 31.64 26.84
C THR A 677 -10.51 32.27 27.07
N ASP A 678 -10.09 33.15 26.17
CA ASP A 678 -8.84 33.91 26.26
C ASP A 678 -8.86 34.97 27.39
N ASN A 679 -10.04 35.28 27.95
CA ASN A 679 -10.19 36.37 28.93
C ASN A 679 -9.64 35.99 30.31
N THR A 680 -8.85 36.91 30.90
CA THR A 680 -8.24 36.72 32.22
C THR A 680 -9.24 37.00 33.36
N GLY A 681 -9.74 35.95 34.01
CA GLY A 681 -10.71 36.04 35.09
C GLY A 681 -11.23 34.66 35.50
N ALA A 682 -12.31 34.62 36.27
CA ALA A 682 -12.96 33.36 36.62
C ALA A 682 -14.10 33.06 35.63
N THR A 683 -13.83 32.16 34.69
CA THR A 683 -14.86 31.58 33.81
C THR A 683 -15.47 30.35 34.45
N TYR A 684 -16.80 30.25 34.42
CA TYR A 684 -17.53 29.02 34.72
C TYR A 684 -18.60 28.80 33.64
N ALA A 685 -18.98 27.55 33.41
CA ALA A 685 -20.01 27.22 32.45
C ALA A 685 -21.02 26.24 33.04
N GLU A 686 -22.30 26.60 32.94
CA GLU A 686 -23.44 25.85 33.47
C GLU A 686 -24.49 25.69 32.36
N VAL A 687 -25.15 24.54 32.31
CA VAL A 687 -26.23 24.26 31.33
C VAL A 687 -27.57 24.40 32.03
N ASP A 688 -28.43 25.27 31.52
CA ASP A 688 -29.85 25.32 31.89
C ASP A 688 -30.69 24.88 30.69
N GLU A 689 -31.40 23.76 30.85
CA GLU A 689 -32.17 22.99 29.84
C GLU A 689 -31.49 22.80 28.46
N ASP A 690 -31.56 23.77 27.56
CA ASP A 690 -31.05 23.77 26.17
C ASP A 690 -29.95 24.83 25.91
N THR A 691 -29.55 25.58 26.95
CA THR A 691 -28.64 26.71 26.85
C THR A 691 -27.39 26.50 27.71
N LEU A 692 -26.20 26.58 27.11
CA LEU A 692 -24.93 26.62 27.83
C LEU A 692 -24.56 28.09 28.12
N HIS A 693 -24.63 28.48 29.38
CA HIS A 693 -24.18 29.77 29.86
C HIS A 693 -22.67 29.70 30.16
N VAL A 694 -21.85 30.33 29.33
CA VAL A 694 -20.41 30.54 29.60
C VAL A 694 -20.24 31.92 30.21
N VAL A 695 -20.08 31.95 31.54
CA VAL A 695 -20.07 33.20 32.32
C VAL A 695 -18.64 33.52 32.77
N HIS A 696 -18.20 34.73 32.47
CA HIS A 696 -16.88 35.24 32.82
C HIS A 696 -16.98 36.35 33.86
N THR A 697 -16.19 36.25 34.94
CA THR A 697 -16.25 37.18 36.08
C THR A 697 -14.92 37.85 36.44
N GLU A 698 -15.03 39.16 36.68
CA GLU A 698 -14.08 40.12 37.28
C GLU A 698 -12.88 39.49 38.04
N LEU A 699 -11.67 39.57 37.49
CA LEU A 699 -10.84 40.80 37.58
C LEU A 699 -9.46 40.61 36.90
N GLY A 700 -9.33 41.12 35.67
CA GLY A 700 -8.05 41.23 34.96
C GLY A 700 -8.01 42.48 34.09
N GLY A 701 -6.84 43.05 33.86
CA GLY A 701 -6.69 44.17 32.94
C GLY A 701 -6.67 43.68 31.50
N SER A 702 -7.84 43.65 30.85
CA SER A 702 -8.05 43.09 29.51
C SER A 702 -6.92 43.43 28.51
N PRO A 703 -6.24 42.43 27.92
CA PRO A 703 -5.21 42.66 26.91
C PRO A 703 -5.80 43.08 25.56
N ALA A 704 -5.17 44.10 24.94
CA ALA A 704 -5.25 44.44 23.51
C ALA A 704 -6.64 44.74 22.89
N SER A 705 -7.01 46.02 22.89
CA SER A 705 -8.10 46.58 22.08
C SER A 705 -7.79 46.68 20.57
N GLU A 706 -7.04 45.73 19.98
CA GLU A 706 -6.56 45.77 18.59
C GLU A 706 -6.59 44.39 17.87
N GLY A 707 -7.25 43.36 18.41
CA GLY A 707 -7.32 42.01 17.83
C GLY A 707 -8.65 41.26 18.03
N THR A 708 -8.71 40.03 17.52
CA THR A 708 -9.80 39.06 17.72
C THR A 708 -9.58 38.27 19.02
N VAL A 709 -10.65 37.94 19.76
CA VAL A 709 -10.61 37.26 21.07
C VAL A 709 -11.64 36.13 21.11
N VAL A 710 -11.28 34.93 21.60
CA VAL A 710 -12.21 33.82 21.88
C VAL A 710 -12.94 34.07 23.20
N LEU A 711 -14.25 34.30 23.12
CA LEU A 711 -15.11 34.59 24.27
C LEU A 711 -15.75 33.33 24.86
N ALA A 712 -15.90 32.28 24.06
CA ALA A 712 -16.00 30.92 24.53
C ALA A 712 -15.52 29.93 23.48
N GLN A 713 -14.90 28.85 23.93
CA GLN A 713 -14.73 27.61 23.18
C GLN A 713 -15.31 26.48 24.04
N ALA A 714 -16.25 25.71 23.54
CA ALA A 714 -16.96 24.67 24.29
C ALA A 714 -17.19 23.41 23.45
N SER A 715 -16.95 22.24 24.03
CA SER A 715 -17.07 20.96 23.33
C SER A 715 -18.43 20.31 23.61
N PHE A 716 -19.01 19.68 22.59
CA PHE A 716 -20.27 18.97 22.64
C PHE A 716 -20.11 17.57 22.04
N THR A 717 -20.58 16.54 22.74
CA THR A 717 -20.68 15.19 22.20
C THR A 717 -21.97 15.06 21.37
N ALA A 718 -21.87 14.49 20.18
CA ALA A 718 -23.01 14.09 19.38
C ALA A 718 -23.77 12.91 20.05
N VAL A 719 -24.96 13.19 20.60
CA VAL A 719 -25.78 12.21 21.34
C VAL A 719 -27.04 11.74 20.59
N GLY A 720 -27.50 12.52 19.61
CA GLY A 720 -28.62 12.18 18.72
C GLY A 720 -28.32 12.54 17.27
N ALA A 721 -29.13 12.01 16.34
CA ALA A 721 -28.91 12.18 14.90
C ALA A 721 -29.87 13.23 14.31
N GLY A 722 -29.36 14.16 13.52
CA GLY A 722 -30.15 15.24 12.92
C GLY A 722 -29.27 16.38 12.40
N SER A 723 -29.90 17.39 11.80
CA SER A 723 -29.26 18.69 11.64
C SER A 723 -29.61 19.55 12.84
N THR A 724 -28.60 20.17 13.45
CA THR A 724 -28.74 21.11 14.58
C THR A 724 -27.95 22.37 14.26
N GLU A 725 -28.17 23.41 15.05
CA GLU A 725 -27.54 24.73 14.93
C GLU A 725 -27.13 25.11 16.35
N VAL A 726 -25.86 25.47 16.57
CA VAL A 726 -25.43 26.06 17.85
C VAL A 726 -25.44 27.56 17.69
N LEU A 727 -26.31 28.22 18.44
CA LEU A 727 -26.62 29.63 18.35
C LEU A 727 -26.04 30.36 19.56
N ALA A 728 -25.06 31.23 19.33
CA ALA A 728 -24.67 32.23 20.32
C ALA A 728 -25.78 33.31 20.36
N SER A 729 -26.80 33.04 21.17
CA SER A 729 -28.08 33.76 21.12
C SER A 729 -27.96 35.18 21.64
N ALA A 730 -27.22 35.35 22.73
CA ALA A 730 -26.79 36.65 23.22
C ALA A 730 -25.50 36.54 24.05
N VAL A 731 -24.73 37.64 24.06
CA VAL A 731 -23.86 37.96 25.19
C VAL A 731 -24.46 39.14 25.96
N GLU A 732 -24.75 38.98 27.26
CA GLU A 732 -24.99 40.13 28.14
C GLU A 732 -23.64 40.63 28.64
N GLN A 733 -23.20 41.74 28.05
CA GLN A 733 -21.94 42.39 28.39
C GLN A 733 -22.15 43.30 29.61
N VAL A 734 -21.33 43.12 30.64
CA VAL A 734 -21.15 44.09 31.72
C VAL A 734 -19.89 44.90 31.39
N SER A 735 -20.09 46.16 31.01
CA SER A 735 -19.02 47.16 30.97
C SER A 735 -18.71 47.69 32.38
N THR A 736 -17.51 48.22 32.64
CA THR A 736 -17.18 48.84 33.96
C THR A 736 -17.95 50.14 34.20
N ASP A 737 -18.27 50.51 35.46
CA ASP A 737 -19.11 51.69 35.74
C ASP A 737 -18.51 52.97 35.10
N LEU A 738 -19.11 53.47 34.03
CA LEU A 738 -20.56 53.67 33.86
C LEU A 738 -21.42 52.58 33.16
N ALA A 739 -20.99 51.30 33.15
CA ALA A 739 -21.77 50.06 33.41
C ALA A 739 -23.29 50.10 33.18
N GLU A 740 -23.65 50.39 31.94
CA GLU A 740 -24.89 49.86 31.37
C GLU A 740 -24.60 48.41 30.96
N SER A 741 -25.45 47.45 31.35
CA SER A 741 -25.39 46.11 30.78
C SER A 741 -26.06 46.11 29.41
N ARG A 742 -25.51 45.34 28.47
CA ARG A 742 -26.00 45.30 27.09
C ARG A 742 -25.96 43.88 26.53
N ALA A 743 -27.13 43.36 26.21
CA ALA A 743 -27.28 42.20 25.33
C ALA A 743 -26.86 42.55 23.88
N THR A 744 -26.15 41.63 23.22
CA THR A 744 -25.85 41.67 21.78
C THR A 744 -26.00 40.27 21.20
N ASP A 745 -26.82 40.14 20.16
CA ASP A 745 -27.07 38.90 19.41
C ASP A 745 -25.85 38.55 18.53
N LEU A 746 -25.35 37.30 18.55
CA LEU A 746 -24.03 36.98 17.99
C LEU A 746 -24.00 36.08 16.76
N GLY A 747 -25.04 35.26 16.53
CA GLY A 747 -25.13 34.36 15.37
C GLY A 747 -24.81 32.91 15.70
N SER A 748 -24.60 32.07 14.68
CA SER A 748 -24.72 30.62 14.81
C SER A 748 -23.85 29.83 13.85
N ALA A 749 -23.71 28.52 14.10
CA ALA A 749 -23.07 27.54 13.22
C ALA A 749 -23.97 26.29 13.02
N ASP A 750 -24.18 25.91 11.74
CA ASP A 750 -24.87 24.68 11.33
C ASP A 750 -24.01 23.43 11.60
N LEU A 751 -24.65 22.32 11.99
CA LEU A 751 -24.01 21.01 12.16
C LEU A 751 -24.92 19.85 11.69
N ALA A 752 -24.36 18.88 10.97
CA ALA A 752 -25.05 17.65 10.60
C ALA A 752 -24.50 16.44 11.36
N VAL A 753 -25.36 15.75 12.11
CA VAL A 753 -25.00 14.59 12.93
C VAL A 753 -25.53 13.29 12.32
N GLU A 754 -24.64 12.43 11.83
CA GLU A 754 -24.98 11.08 11.36
C GLU A 754 -25.23 10.13 12.54
N GLY A 755 -26.38 9.44 12.54
CA GLY A 755 -26.66 8.38 13.49
C GLY A 755 -25.68 7.20 13.38
N ALA A 756 -25.40 6.55 14.51
CA ALA A 756 -24.50 5.42 14.60
C ALA A 756 -24.79 4.35 13.53
N ALA A 757 -23.73 3.82 12.92
CA ALA A 757 -23.85 2.90 11.78
C ALA A 757 -24.66 1.64 12.17
N PRO A 758 -25.70 1.25 11.40
CA PRO A 758 -26.55 0.12 11.76
C PRO A 758 -25.76 -1.16 12.02
N VAL A 759 -25.98 -1.81 13.17
CA VAL A 759 -25.38 -3.09 13.53
C VAL A 759 -26.40 -4.21 13.32
N ALA A 760 -25.95 -5.32 12.74
CA ALA A 760 -26.80 -6.48 12.49
C ALA A 760 -27.11 -7.25 13.78
N THR A 761 -28.19 -6.87 14.48
CA THR A 761 -28.76 -7.59 15.64
C THR A 761 -29.18 -9.03 15.33
N THR A 762 -29.24 -9.42 14.05
CA THR A 762 -29.22 -10.82 13.61
C THR A 762 -28.57 -10.89 12.23
N ASP A 763 -27.57 -11.76 12.06
CA ASP A 763 -26.83 -11.93 10.80
C ASP A 763 -27.72 -12.05 9.55
N PRO A 764 -27.27 -11.53 8.40
CA PRO A 764 -27.82 -11.89 7.09
C PRO A 764 -27.84 -13.41 6.89
N ALA A 765 -28.89 -13.95 6.27
CA ALA A 765 -29.03 -15.40 6.10
C ALA A 765 -29.26 -15.82 4.65
N VAL A 766 -28.50 -16.82 4.18
CA VAL A 766 -28.67 -17.42 2.85
C VAL A 766 -29.69 -18.55 2.90
N THR A 767 -30.83 -18.35 2.27
CA THR A 767 -31.92 -19.34 2.17
C THR A 767 -31.97 -20.00 0.79
N GLY A 768 -32.47 -21.24 0.75
CA GLY A 768 -32.58 -22.05 -0.46
C GLY A 768 -31.51 -23.15 -0.56
N THR A 769 -31.62 -24.02 -1.58
CA THR A 769 -30.68 -25.15 -1.75
C THR A 769 -29.45 -24.73 -2.57
N PRO A 770 -28.23 -24.80 -2.03
CA PRO A 770 -27.00 -24.50 -2.78
C PRO A 770 -26.72 -25.62 -3.78
N THR A 771 -27.27 -25.50 -4.98
CA THR A 771 -27.12 -26.46 -6.07
C THR A 771 -27.20 -25.73 -7.41
N VAL A 772 -26.34 -26.08 -8.35
CA VAL A 772 -26.24 -25.40 -9.66
C VAL A 772 -27.60 -25.26 -10.35
N GLY A 773 -27.89 -24.06 -10.84
CA GLY A 773 -29.15 -23.68 -11.48
C GLY A 773 -30.30 -23.32 -10.53
N LYS A 774 -30.24 -23.68 -9.24
CA LYS A 774 -31.21 -23.24 -8.21
C LYS A 774 -31.00 -21.76 -7.88
N ARG A 775 -31.96 -21.19 -7.14
CA ARG A 775 -31.89 -19.83 -6.60
C ARG A 775 -31.62 -19.89 -5.10
N LEU A 776 -30.68 -19.09 -4.64
CA LEU A 776 -30.50 -18.71 -3.23
C LEU A 776 -31.07 -17.30 -3.03
N THR A 777 -31.57 -17.02 -1.84
CA THR A 777 -32.17 -15.72 -1.49
C THR A 777 -31.60 -15.24 -0.16
N ALA A 778 -31.14 -13.99 -0.13
CA ALA A 778 -30.69 -13.32 1.07
C ALA A 778 -31.91 -12.85 1.90
N ALA A 779 -31.95 -13.26 3.15
CA ALA A 779 -32.53 -12.42 4.19
C ALA A 779 -31.45 -11.40 4.61
N PRO A 780 -31.78 -10.11 4.74
CA PRO A 780 -30.80 -9.07 5.09
C PRO A 780 -30.33 -9.15 6.55
N GLY A 781 -30.94 -9.99 7.37
CA GLY A 781 -30.74 -10.00 8.83
C GLY A 781 -31.83 -9.21 9.55
N ALA A 782 -31.61 -8.98 10.84
CA ALA A 782 -32.23 -7.91 11.60
C ALA A 782 -31.14 -6.90 11.98
N TRP A 783 -31.51 -5.64 12.10
CA TRP A 783 -30.62 -4.53 12.40
C TRP A 783 -31.27 -3.71 13.52
N ASP A 784 -30.45 -3.04 14.32
CA ASP A 784 -30.88 -2.11 15.37
C ASP A 784 -31.64 -0.91 14.80
N VAL A 785 -31.12 -0.28 13.76
CA VAL A 785 -31.71 0.87 13.08
C VAL A 785 -32.86 0.40 12.18
N ALA A 786 -34.05 0.94 12.44
CA ALA A 786 -35.24 0.70 11.61
C ALA A 786 -35.15 1.42 10.25
N GLY A 787 -36.02 1.06 9.29
CA GLY A 787 -36.13 1.77 8.00
C GLY A 787 -34.98 1.56 7.00
N VAL A 788 -33.84 1.01 7.42
CA VAL A 788 -32.62 0.81 6.61
C VAL A 788 -32.87 0.16 5.25
N ARG A 789 -32.16 0.65 4.24
CA ARG A 789 -32.14 0.14 2.87
C ARG A 789 -31.01 -0.86 2.73
N PHE A 790 -31.30 -2.01 2.10
CA PHE A 790 -30.33 -3.08 1.95
C PHE A 790 -29.76 -3.17 0.52
N SER A 791 -28.44 -3.00 0.41
CA SER A 791 -27.67 -3.49 -0.74
C SER A 791 -27.12 -4.89 -0.44
N TYR A 792 -26.74 -5.64 -1.49
CA TYR A 792 -26.28 -7.02 -1.36
C TYR A 792 -25.04 -7.21 -2.25
N GLN A 793 -24.10 -8.05 -1.82
CA GLN A 793 -23.03 -8.57 -2.66
C GLN A 793 -22.81 -10.05 -2.34
N TRP A 794 -23.12 -10.93 -3.29
CA TRP A 794 -22.89 -12.37 -3.11
C TRP A 794 -21.41 -12.71 -3.23
N LEU A 795 -20.95 -13.59 -2.35
CA LEU A 795 -19.56 -14.00 -2.22
C LEU A 795 -19.40 -15.48 -2.59
N ARG A 796 -18.30 -15.85 -3.25
CA ARG A 796 -17.88 -17.24 -3.48
C ARG A 796 -16.56 -17.46 -2.77
N ALA A 797 -16.57 -18.26 -1.70
CA ALA A 797 -15.41 -18.49 -0.85
C ALA A 797 -14.75 -17.19 -0.31
N GLY A 798 -15.55 -16.17 0.01
CA GLY A 798 -15.07 -14.86 0.46
C GLY A 798 -15.09 -13.82 -0.66
N THR A 799 -14.53 -14.13 -1.83
CA THR A 799 -14.41 -13.21 -2.96
C THR A 799 -15.79 -12.74 -3.50
N PRO A 800 -15.99 -11.42 -3.74
CA PRO A 800 -17.19 -10.91 -4.42
C PRO A 800 -17.41 -11.55 -5.80
N ILE A 801 -18.65 -11.97 -6.09
CA ILE A 801 -19.04 -12.47 -7.42
C ILE A 801 -19.45 -11.27 -8.30
N PRO A 802 -18.77 -11.00 -9.44
CA PRO A 802 -19.09 -9.84 -10.28
C PRO A 802 -20.54 -9.81 -10.77
N GLY A 803 -21.16 -8.64 -10.64
CA GLY A 803 -22.56 -8.38 -10.99
C GLY A 803 -23.60 -9.18 -10.18
N ALA A 804 -23.21 -9.75 -9.03
CA ALA A 804 -24.11 -10.50 -8.15
C ALA A 804 -24.59 -9.64 -6.97
N THR A 805 -25.19 -8.48 -7.27
CA THR A 805 -25.64 -7.49 -6.27
C THR A 805 -27.14 -7.58 -5.93
N ALA A 806 -27.87 -8.50 -6.56
CA ALA A 806 -29.30 -8.68 -6.30
C ALA A 806 -29.57 -9.55 -5.05
N ARG A 807 -30.63 -9.24 -4.29
CA ARG A 807 -31.12 -10.01 -3.13
C ARG A 807 -31.28 -11.52 -3.37
N SER A 808 -31.38 -11.99 -4.63
CA SER A 808 -31.36 -13.42 -4.93
C SER A 808 -30.41 -13.77 -6.07
N TYR A 809 -29.58 -14.78 -5.82
CA TYR A 809 -28.56 -15.25 -6.73
C TYR A 809 -28.96 -16.60 -7.34
N ARG A 810 -28.80 -16.75 -8.66
CA ARG A 810 -28.90 -18.06 -9.30
C ARG A 810 -27.53 -18.71 -9.29
N VAL A 811 -27.41 -19.84 -8.59
CA VAL A 811 -26.18 -20.62 -8.49
C VAL A 811 -25.70 -21.00 -9.90
N ARG A 812 -24.51 -20.52 -10.25
CA ARG A 812 -23.82 -20.72 -11.54
C ARG A 812 -23.00 -22.02 -11.49
N PRO A 813 -22.66 -22.64 -12.63
CA PRO A 813 -21.86 -23.87 -12.64
C PRO A 813 -20.49 -23.74 -11.95
N ALA A 814 -19.88 -22.55 -12.03
CA ALA A 814 -18.61 -22.21 -11.38
C ALA A 814 -18.65 -22.18 -9.84
N ASP A 815 -19.84 -22.13 -9.23
CA ASP A 815 -19.97 -22.17 -7.76
C ASP A 815 -19.81 -23.59 -7.20
N ALA A 816 -19.94 -24.63 -8.03
CA ALA A 816 -19.98 -26.02 -7.59
C ALA A 816 -18.70 -26.45 -6.87
N GLY A 817 -18.86 -27.05 -5.69
CA GLY A 817 -17.79 -27.42 -4.77
C GLY A 817 -17.37 -26.32 -3.78
N ARG A 818 -17.61 -25.03 -4.10
CA ARG A 818 -17.32 -23.89 -3.23
C ARG A 818 -18.51 -23.58 -2.31
N ARG A 819 -18.27 -22.78 -1.26
CA ARG A 819 -19.32 -22.22 -0.38
C ARG A 819 -19.71 -20.83 -0.87
N LEU A 820 -20.95 -20.43 -0.64
CA LEU A 820 -21.46 -19.09 -0.96
C LEU A 820 -21.81 -18.33 0.33
N ALA A 821 -21.77 -17.01 0.28
CA ALA A 821 -22.29 -16.12 1.31
C ALA A 821 -22.89 -14.87 0.64
N VAL A 822 -23.46 -13.96 1.42
CA VAL A 822 -23.86 -12.63 0.98
C VAL A 822 -23.42 -11.61 2.04
N ARG A 823 -22.67 -10.59 1.62
CA ARG A 823 -22.48 -9.36 2.39
C ARG A 823 -23.69 -8.46 2.13
N VAL A 824 -24.22 -7.86 3.18
CA VAL A 824 -25.35 -6.94 3.15
C VAL A 824 -24.88 -5.65 3.78
N ALA A 825 -25.08 -4.53 3.08
CA ALA A 825 -24.92 -3.20 3.67
C ALA A 825 -26.30 -2.63 3.96
N ALA A 826 -26.45 -2.04 5.14
CA ALA A 826 -27.63 -1.34 5.60
C ALA A 826 -27.32 0.15 5.64
N THR A 827 -28.07 0.95 4.88
CA THR A 827 -27.94 2.41 4.88
C THR A 827 -29.26 3.05 5.28
N HIS A 828 -29.23 3.96 6.25
CA HIS A 828 -30.33 4.90 6.43
C HIS A 828 -30.11 6.14 5.54
N ALA A 829 -30.90 7.20 5.71
CA ALA A 829 -30.53 8.52 5.21
C ALA A 829 -29.68 9.28 6.25
N ASP A 830 -30.01 9.07 7.51
CA ASP A 830 -29.56 9.84 8.68
C ASP A 830 -28.66 8.99 9.60
N HIS A 831 -27.98 7.98 9.02
CA HIS A 831 -27.02 7.10 9.71
C HIS A 831 -25.90 6.64 8.76
N ALA A 832 -24.71 6.47 9.34
CA ALA A 832 -23.54 5.89 8.67
C ALA A 832 -23.79 4.48 8.09
N ALA A 833 -22.97 4.03 7.14
CA ALA A 833 -23.21 2.80 6.38
C ALA A 833 -22.75 1.51 7.10
N GLY A 834 -23.67 0.80 7.75
CA GLY A 834 -23.42 -0.48 8.41
C GLY A 834 -23.27 -1.66 7.45
N THR A 835 -22.43 -2.66 7.75
CA THR A 835 -22.32 -3.89 6.94
C THR A 835 -22.20 -5.17 7.78
N ALA A 836 -22.75 -6.27 7.26
CA ALA A 836 -22.69 -7.61 7.87
C ALA A 836 -22.64 -8.71 6.81
N THR A 837 -22.09 -9.89 7.13
CA THR A 837 -21.90 -10.99 6.17
C THR A 837 -22.49 -12.29 6.67
N SER A 838 -23.30 -12.95 5.82
CA SER A 838 -23.99 -14.18 6.20
C SER A 838 -23.06 -15.37 6.48
N PRO A 839 -23.44 -16.29 7.38
CA PRO A 839 -22.81 -17.60 7.50
C PRO A 839 -22.66 -18.34 6.16
N ARG A 840 -21.45 -18.86 5.90
CA ARG A 840 -21.10 -19.55 4.63
C ARG A 840 -21.95 -20.81 4.42
N THR A 841 -22.59 -20.98 3.26
CA THR A 841 -23.43 -22.15 2.95
C THR A 841 -22.65 -23.47 3.05
N VAL A 842 -23.36 -24.60 3.09
CA VAL A 842 -22.77 -25.89 2.70
C VAL A 842 -22.24 -25.83 1.25
N LYS A 843 -21.25 -26.68 0.92
CA LYS A 843 -20.62 -26.71 -0.41
C LYS A 843 -21.67 -26.95 -1.50
N VAL A 844 -21.66 -26.14 -2.56
CA VAL A 844 -22.65 -26.16 -3.64
C VAL A 844 -22.61 -27.49 -4.40
N ALA A 845 -23.76 -28.18 -4.48
CA ALA A 845 -23.89 -29.42 -5.22
C ALA A 845 -23.99 -29.19 -6.74
N ALA A 846 -23.42 -30.12 -7.51
CA ALA A 846 -23.58 -30.16 -8.97
C ALA A 846 -25.01 -30.53 -9.38
N ALA A 847 -25.51 -29.95 -10.47
CA ALA A 847 -26.86 -30.23 -10.97
C ALA A 847 -26.96 -31.65 -11.55
N ARG A 848 -27.91 -32.44 -11.03
CA ARG A 848 -28.23 -33.77 -11.55
C ARG A 848 -28.62 -33.65 -13.03
N THR A 849 -28.01 -34.49 -13.87
CA THR A 849 -28.05 -34.37 -15.33
C THR A 849 -28.49 -35.67 -15.99
N GLU A 850 -29.30 -35.57 -17.03
CA GLU A 850 -29.86 -36.68 -17.79
C GLU A 850 -29.50 -36.60 -19.29
N VAL A 851 -29.44 -37.76 -19.96
CA VAL A 851 -29.00 -37.89 -21.36
C VAL A 851 -30.05 -38.68 -22.15
N ALA A 852 -30.88 -37.96 -22.90
CA ALA A 852 -31.83 -38.55 -23.83
C ALA A 852 -31.18 -38.81 -25.20
N VAL A 853 -31.29 -40.03 -25.71
CA VAL A 853 -30.68 -40.47 -26.97
C VAL A 853 -31.79 -40.83 -27.97
N THR A 854 -31.89 -40.06 -29.06
CA THR A 854 -32.85 -40.31 -30.15
C THR A 854 -32.12 -40.87 -31.36
N ALA A 855 -32.58 -42.02 -31.86
CA ALA A 855 -32.07 -42.68 -33.06
C ALA A 855 -33.23 -43.33 -33.84
N PRO A 856 -33.13 -43.50 -35.18
CA PRO A 856 -34.13 -44.19 -35.96
C PRO A 856 -34.20 -45.67 -35.58
N ARG A 857 -35.39 -46.16 -35.17
CA ARG A 857 -35.60 -47.56 -34.74
C ARG A 857 -35.21 -48.57 -35.82
N GLN A 858 -35.45 -48.26 -37.08
CA GLN A 858 -35.07 -49.09 -38.23
C GLN A 858 -34.41 -48.24 -39.32
N VAL A 859 -33.44 -48.82 -40.02
CA VAL A 859 -32.81 -48.26 -41.23
C VAL A 859 -32.60 -49.34 -42.29
N GLY A 860 -32.53 -48.96 -43.56
CA GLY A 860 -32.20 -49.88 -44.65
C GLY A 860 -30.74 -50.33 -44.65
N PRO A 861 -30.38 -51.40 -45.39
CA PRO A 861 -28.99 -51.78 -45.63
C PRO A 861 -28.13 -50.60 -46.10
N GLY A 862 -26.84 -50.61 -45.76
CA GLY A 862 -25.88 -49.56 -46.13
C GLY A 862 -26.05 -48.20 -45.41
N THR A 863 -27.26 -47.87 -44.94
CA THR A 863 -27.62 -46.55 -44.37
C THR A 863 -26.79 -46.19 -43.13
N ARG A 864 -26.42 -44.90 -43.01
CA ARG A 864 -25.72 -44.33 -41.83
C ARG A 864 -26.71 -43.59 -40.92
N PRO A 865 -27.17 -44.20 -39.80
CA PRO A 865 -28.16 -43.58 -38.92
C PRO A 865 -27.63 -42.32 -38.22
N VAL A 866 -28.48 -41.29 -38.14
CA VAL A 866 -28.23 -40.09 -37.33
C VAL A 866 -28.69 -40.34 -35.90
N VAL A 867 -27.83 -40.09 -34.93
CA VAL A 867 -28.17 -40.03 -33.50
C VAL A 867 -28.20 -38.56 -33.09
N ARG A 868 -29.27 -38.16 -32.40
CA ARG A 868 -29.38 -36.88 -31.70
C ARG A 868 -29.32 -37.16 -30.19
N VAL A 869 -28.47 -36.43 -29.49
CA VAL A 869 -28.33 -36.47 -28.03
C VAL A 869 -28.88 -35.15 -27.49
N ARG A 870 -29.76 -35.22 -26.49
CA ARG A 870 -30.17 -34.08 -25.67
C ARG A 870 -29.67 -34.32 -24.25
N VAL A 871 -29.10 -33.29 -23.64
CA VAL A 871 -28.64 -33.26 -22.26
C VAL A 871 -29.45 -32.20 -21.51
N THR A 872 -29.95 -32.54 -20.33
CA THR A 872 -30.81 -31.67 -19.49
C THR A 872 -30.40 -31.83 -18.03
N ALA A 873 -30.55 -30.77 -17.23
CA ALA A 873 -30.29 -30.84 -15.79
C ALA A 873 -31.52 -30.43 -14.96
N ASP A 874 -31.62 -31.01 -13.76
CA ASP A 874 -32.84 -31.00 -12.97
C ASP A 874 -33.07 -29.66 -12.27
N GLY A 875 -34.15 -28.98 -12.63
CA GLY A 875 -34.53 -27.70 -12.04
C GLY A 875 -33.66 -26.51 -12.44
N THR A 876 -32.78 -26.65 -13.45
CA THR A 876 -31.94 -25.55 -13.97
C THR A 876 -32.66 -24.70 -15.04
N GLY A 877 -33.71 -25.25 -15.65
CA GLY A 877 -34.51 -24.60 -16.69
C GLY A 877 -33.76 -24.37 -17.99
N LYS A 878 -34.11 -23.30 -18.74
CA LYS A 878 -33.35 -22.87 -19.93
C LYS A 878 -32.15 -21.98 -19.60
N ALA A 879 -32.02 -21.50 -18.36
CA ALA A 879 -31.06 -20.47 -17.97
C ALA A 879 -29.65 -21.04 -17.65
N VAL A 880 -29.57 -22.28 -17.16
CA VAL A 880 -28.31 -22.98 -16.92
C VAL A 880 -28.39 -24.33 -17.65
N VAL A 881 -27.61 -24.47 -18.71
CA VAL A 881 -27.70 -25.57 -19.68
C VAL A 881 -26.43 -26.42 -19.64
N PRO A 882 -26.52 -27.77 -19.54
CA PRO A 882 -25.33 -28.62 -19.50
C PRO A 882 -24.46 -28.54 -20.75
N THR A 883 -23.15 -28.48 -20.52
CA THR A 883 -22.08 -28.51 -21.52
C THR A 883 -21.18 -29.75 -21.29
N GLY A 884 -19.95 -29.76 -21.82
CA GLY A 884 -19.05 -30.91 -21.80
C GLY A 884 -19.08 -31.77 -23.06
N THR A 885 -18.65 -33.03 -22.94
CA THR A 885 -18.47 -33.93 -24.07
C THR A 885 -19.16 -35.28 -23.87
N VAL A 886 -19.65 -35.89 -24.96
CA VAL A 886 -20.22 -37.24 -24.94
C VAL A 886 -19.35 -38.26 -25.67
N ARG A 887 -19.07 -39.37 -24.99
CA ARG A 887 -18.50 -40.59 -25.59
C ARG A 887 -19.62 -41.44 -26.15
N VAL A 888 -19.57 -41.76 -27.43
CA VAL A 888 -20.60 -42.56 -28.12
C VAL A 888 -20.05 -43.91 -28.54
N THR A 889 -20.75 -44.98 -28.18
CA THR A 889 -20.42 -46.39 -28.49
C THR A 889 -21.58 -47.01 -29.25
N TYR A 890 -21.32 -47.69 -30.37
CA TYR A 890 -22.34 -48.28 -31.23
C TYR A 890 -21.99 -49.74 -31.56
N GLY A 891 -22.83 -50.68 -31.11
CA GLY A 891 -22.58 -52.11 -31.27
C GLY A 891 -21.26 -52.56 -30.61
N GLY A 892 -20.98 -52.04 -29.41
CA GLY A 892 -19.78 -52.36 -28.63
C GLY A 892 -18.51 -51.55 -28.99
N LYS A 893 -18.41 -50.98 -30.20
CA LYS A 893 -17.23 -50.17 -30.59
C LYS A 893 -17.47 -48.68 -30.36
N VAL A 894 -16.45 -47.97 -29.86
CA VAL A 894 -16.48 -46.49 -29.73
C VAL A 894 -16.51 -45.88 -31.14
N VAL A 895 -17.38 -44.89 -31.34
CA VAL A 895 -17.59 -44.18 -32.61
C VAL A 895 -17.47 -42.65 -32.50
N ALA A 896 -17.47 -42.12 -31.28
CA ALA A 896 -16.93 -40.81 -30.95
C ALA A 896 -16.29 -40.88 -29.55
N LYS A 897 -15.04 -40.41 -29.39
CA LYS A 897 -14.35 -40.40 -28.09
C LYS A 897 -14.85 -39.27 -27.20
N ALA A 898 -14.84 -38.04 -27.73
CA ALA A 898 -15.38 -36.83 -27.10
C ALA A 898 -16.08 -36.00 -28.19
N LEU A 899 -17.41 -35.94 -28.16
CA LEU A 899 -18.23 -35.11 -29.04
C LEU A 899 -18.82 -33.96 -28.22
N PRO A 900 -18.54 -32.68 -28.52
CA PRO A 900 -18.97 -31.55 -27.69
C PRO A 900 -20.50 -31.40 -27.65
N VAL A 901 -21.02 -31.03 -26.49
CA VAL A 901 -22.43 -30.72 -26.23
C VAL A 901 -22.60 -29.20 -26.28
N LYS A 902 -23.19 -28.69 -27.37
CA LYS A 902 -23.50 -27.25 -27.51
C LYS A 902 -24.98 -27.01 -27.19
N ALA A 903 -25.25 -26.10 -26.26
CA ALA A 903 -26.61 -25.79 -25.76
C ALA A 903 -27.44 -27.04 -25.42
N GLY A 904 -26.86 -27.97 -24.64
CA GLY A 904 -27.51 -29.22 -24.22
C GLY A 904 -27.79 -30.20 -25.37
N ARG A 905 -27.09 -30.09 -26.51
CA ARG A 905 -27.30 -30.94 -27.70
C ARG A 905 -25.99 -31.41 -28.33
N ALA A 906 -25.99 -32.64 -28.83
CA ALA A 906 -24.96 -33.16 -29.73
C ALA A 906 -25.61 -34.02 -30.83
N THR A 907 -24.99 -34.15 -32.01
CA THR A 907 -25.51 -34.95 -33.13
C THR A 907 -24.38 -35.69 -33.83
N LEU A 908 -24.59 -36.97 -34.19
CA LEU A 908 -23.57 -37.85 -34.77
C LEU A 908 -24.14 -38.71 -35.91
N ARG A 909 -23.42 -38.83 -37.03
CA ARG A 909 -23.70 -39.81 -38.09
C ARG A 909 -22.92 -41.10 -37.86
N LEU A 910 -23.61 -42.14 -37.38
CA LEU A 910 -23.00 -43.44 -37.08
C LEU A 910 -22.38 -44.10 -38.34
N PRO A 911 -21.39 -44.99 -38.18
CA PRO A 911 -20.90 -45.83 -39.27
C PRO A 911 -21.95 -46.88 -39.67
N SER A 912 -21.95 -47.27 -40.94
CA SER A 912 -22.83 -48.32 -41.46
C SER A 912 -22.52 -49.70 -40.86
N LYS A 913 -23.49 -50.63 -40.88
CA LYS A 913 -23.38 -51.99 -40.34
C LYS A 913 -24.16 -53.00 -41.18
N ARG A 914 -23.75 -54.27 -41.10
CA ARG A 914 -24.53 -55.43 -41.56
C ARG A 914 -25.85 -55.56 -40.75
N PRO A 915 -26.88 -56.23 -41.29
CA PRO A 915 -28.21 -56.37 -40.68
C PRO A 915 -28.25 -56.77 -39.18
N GLY A 916 -29.36 -56.42 -38.53
CA GLY A 916 -29.68 -56.73 -37.14
C GLY A 916 -29.64 -55.53 -36.19
N THR A 917 -30.12 -55.76 -34.97
CA THR A 917 -30.22 -54.75 -33.90
C THR A 917 -28.86 -54.45 -33.26
N ARG A 918 -28.58 -53.17 -33.01
CA ARG A 918 -27.37 -52.70 -32.30
C ARG A 918 -27.75 -51.62 -31.29
N VAL A 919 -27.11 -51.65 -30.11
CA VAL A 919 -27.27 -50.63 -29.08
C VAL A 919 -26.32 -49.46 -29.33
N VAL A 920 -26.84 -48.24 -29.23
CA VAL A 920 -26.09 -47.00 -29.05
C VAL A 920 -26.03 -46.72 -27.55
N ARG A 921 -24.83 -46.58 -26.98
CA ARG A 921 -24.61 -46.08 -25.61
C ARG A 921 -23.94 -44.72 -25.69
N VAL A 922 -24.41 -43.76 -24.89
CA VAL A 922 -23.86 -42.41 -24.77
C VAL A 922 -23.53 -42.18 -23.30
N VAL A 923 -22.33 -41.69 -23.02
CA VAL A 923 -21.88 -41.29 -21.67
C VAL A 923 -21.40 -39.85 -21.75
N LEU A 924 -21.95 -38.99 -20.91
CA LEU A 924 -21.53 -37.61 -20.72
C LEU A 924 -20.34 -37.56 -19.74
N THR A 925 -19.29 -36.85 -20.13
CA THR A 925 -18.34 -36.22 -19.23
C THR A 925 -18.67 -34.72 -19.26
N PRO A 926 -19.35 -34.19 -18.23
CA PRO A 926 -19.75 -32.79 -18.20
C PRO A 926 -18.58 -31.86 -17.86
N ASP A 927 -18.79 -30.56 -18.08
CA ASP A 927 -17.96 -29.51 -17.46
C ASP A 927 -18.36 -29.30 -15.98
N GLN A 928 -17.67 -28.38 -15.27
CA GLN A 928 -17.94 -28.09 -13.86
C GLN A 928 -19.44 -27.83 -13.58
N GLY A 929 -19.92 -28.31 -12.44
CA GLY A 929 -21.26 -28.00 -11.94
C GLY A 929 -22.40 -28.90 -12.42
N PHE A 930 -22.12 -29.97 -13.18
CA PHE A 930 -23.11 -30.95 -13.61
C PHE A 930 -22.68 -32.39 -13.30
N THR A 931 -23.62 -33.30 -13.02
CA THR A 931 -23.29 -34.70 -12.71
C THR A 931 -23.02 -35.54 -13.97
N ARG A 932 -22.15 -36.54 -13.85
CA ARG A 932 -21.94 -37.54 -14.92
C ARG A 932 -23.24 -38.28 -15.25
N ALA A 933 -23.53 -38.46 -16.55
CA ALA A 933 -24.81 -39.01 -17.01
C ALA A 933 -24.65 -40.03 -18.15
N ARG A 934 -25.65 -40.89 -18.36
CA ARG A 934 -25.64 -41.92 -19.42
C ARG A 934 -27.03 -42.13 -20.05
N GLY A 935 -27.05 -42.47 -21.33
CA GLY A 935 -28.28 -42.74 -22.08
C GLY A 935 -28.07 -43.79 -23.18
N THR A 936 -29.14 -44.43 -23.63
CA THR A 936 -29.08 -45.51 -24.62
C THR A 936 -30.24 -45.49 -25.62
N ALA A 937 -29.97 -45.93 -26.85
CA ALA A 937 -30.98 -46.17 -27.88
C ALA A 937 -30.68 -47.47 -28.65
N THR A 938 -31.66 -48.00 -29.39
CA THR A 938 -31.49 -49.14 -30.29
C THR A 938 -31.71 -48.73 -31.74
N VAL A 939 -30.93 -49.32 -32.65
CA VAL A 939 -31.08 -49.17 -34.10
C VAL A 939 -31.02 -50.54 -34.75
N THR A 940 -32.02 -50.89 -35.54
CA THR A 940 -32.07 -52.14 -36.30
C THR A 940 -31.82 -51.87 -37.78
N VAL A 941 -30.71 -52.39 -38.30
CA VAL A 941 -30.51 -52.44 -39.76
C VAL A 941 -31.37 -53.59 -40.29
N ARG A 942 -32.28 -53.30 -41.24
CA ARG A 942 -33.09 -54.33 -41.92
C ARG A 942 -32.18 -55.31 -42.68
N ARG A 943 -32.68 -56.51 -42.96
CA ARG A 943 -32.04 -57.42 -43.93
C ARG A 943 -32.13 -56.82 -45.33
#